data_AF-A0A3S8RP80-F1
#
_entry.id   AF-A0A3S8RP80-F1
#
_cell.length_a   1.000
_cell.length_b   1.000
_cell.length_c   1.000
_cell.angle_alpha   90.00
_cell.angle_beta   90.00
_cell.angle_gamma   90.00
#
_symmetry.space_group_name_H-M   'P 1'
#
loop_
_entity.id
_entity.type
_entity.pdbx_description
1 polymer ?
#
loop_
_entity_poly.entity_id
_entity_poly.type
_entity_poly.pdbx_seq_one_letter_code
_entity_poly.pdbx_strand_id
1 'polypeptide(L)'
;MTKRNYWEDRFNRLQEAQLMKGQTYYYEVEEQYIKASAEIEKEIAVWYQRFASNNEISLVEAKRLLNSKELKEFKWDVTDYIKYGEENELNQRWMKELENASARVHISRLEALKIQTQHQIEVLYGNQVDGIDRLVRDIYSEGYYHTAYEIQRGFNVGYDLHSFDSKQLEQVISKPWTADGLTFKDRCWTSKQQLVNSVHTELTQAIIRGDSPSKAINAIAKEFNVSKNRAARLIMTESAFFASVAQKDCFNELNVEKYEIVATLDSNTSKVCQGLDGQIFAMQDYQVSVTAPPFHAWCRTVFVPYFDDDFEGERAATDKDGKTYYVPRTMKYEDWKNSFVNGGSKDGLKEVDPNKVFKDKETEIQALKKSIMDKHDAILKADIHKVELEQILSNHGSEQLNLYDKLSDRFKDNDYYYKVSGAAYYPGQQVIKMNIENNQWERLVGSNYTGAWHTKFHEEFHQLDHILSQTPFAYLDDGTISPYKNMHKAFTRTDTVIGARMINAIDDDVLLTVNNAIKWYNKIEGLSIKPLKNLDRISSEAYTATIRYLKTTYNTQKARTQISMFTDAMGLTTKNRLNPHGNGFWGHDAAYNKDRGKDGATSETWATFGALFYTADDETLSVIKTLMPNTWKTYSSVMNDLLDYAIQNDITYS
;
A
#
# COMPACT_ATOMS: atom_id res chain seq x y z
N MET A 1 -26.43 3.51 13.12
CA MET A 1 -26.35 2.89 11.77
C MET A 1 -27.33 1.71 11.76
N THR A 2 -28.10 1.50 10.69
CA THR A 2 -28.87 0.26 10.52
C THR A 2 -27.95 -0.85 9.97
N LYS A 3 -28.27 -2.12 10.26
CA LYS A 3 -27.39 -3.28 9.95
C LYS A 3 -26.95 -3.37 8.47
N ARG A 4 -27.82 -3.11 7.48
CA ARG A 4 -27.39 -3.07 6.07
C ARG A 4 -26.58 -1.81 5.69
N ASN A 5 -26.76 -0.65 6.34
CA ASN A 5 -25.90 0.52 6.08
C ASN A 5 -24.48 0.26 6.60
N TYR A 6 -24.37 -0.53 7.67
CA TYR A 6 -23.11 -1.07 8.12
C TYR A 6 -22.51 -2.01 7.07
N TRP A 7 -23.26 -3.00 6.59
CA TRP A 7 -22.76 -3.94 5.57
C TRP A 7 -22.36 -3.24 4.26
N GLU A 8 -23.21 -2.37 3.72
CA GLU A 8 -22.93 -1.61 2.50
C GLU A 8 -21.66 -0.76 2.63
N ASP A 9 -21.50 0.03 3.70
CA ASP A 9 -20.30 0.86 3.90
C ASP A 9 -19.05 -0.01 4.04
N ARG A 10 -19.10 -1.08 4.84
CA ARG A 10 -17.94 -1.94 5.10
C ARG A 10 -17.51 -2.73 3.88
N PHE A 11 -18.45 -3.36 3.19
CA PHE A 11 -18.12 -4.14 2.00
C PHE A 11 -17.76 -3.27 0.79
N ASN A 12 -18.31 -2.06 0.66
CA ASN A 12 -17.83 -1.10 -0.35
C ASN A 12 -16.39 -0.67 -0.06
N ARG A 13 -16.04 -0.33 1.19
CA ARG A 13 -14.65 0.02 1.57
C ARG A 13 -13.70 -1.16 1.35
N LEU A 14 -14.12 -2.37 1.72
CA LEU A 14 -13.33 -3.57 1.47
C LEU A 14 -13.10 -3.77 -0.03
N GLN A 15 -14.16 -3.66 -0.84
CA GLN A 15 -14.06 -3.77 -2.29
C GLN A 15 -13.15 -2.69 -2.88
N GLU A 16 -13.26 -1.45 -2.43
CA GLU A 16 -12.37 -0.35 -2.84
C GLU A 16 -10.91 -0.64 -2.49
N ALA A 17 -10.64 -1.15 -1.27
CA ALA A 17 -9.29 -1.54 -0.87
C ALA A 17 -8.72 -2.64 -1.77
N GLN A 18 -9.50 -3.68 -2.09
CA GLN A 18 -9.06 -4.75 -2.99
C GLN A 18 -8.85 -4.27 -4.43
N LEU A 19 -9.71 -3.37 -4.93
CA LEU A 19 -9.55 -2.77 -6.26
C LEU A 19 -8.35 -1.83 -6.32
N MET A 20 -8.05 -1.09 -5.25
CA MET A 20 -6.87 -0.24 -5.16
C MET A 20 -5.57 -1.04 -5.25
N LYS A 21 -5.52 -2.27 -4.74
CA LYS A 21 -4.37 -3.16 -4.96
C LYS A 21 -4.19 -3.51 -6.44
N GLY A 22 -5.28 -3.87 -7.11
CA GLY A 22 -5.28 -4.12 -8.55
C GLY A 22 -4.83 -2.90 -9.35
N GLN A 23 -5.30 -1.71 -8.97
CA GLN A 23 -4.93 -0.45 -9.60
C GLN A 23 -3.47 -0.06 -9.34
N THR A 24 -2.96 -0.29 -8.13
CA THR A 24 -1.54 -0.07 -7.78
C THR A 24 -0.64 -0.96 -8.62
N TYR A 25 -0.94 -2.25 -8.68
CA TYR A 25 -0.18 -3.19 -9.51
C TYR A 25 -0.31 -2.88 -11.01
N TYR A 26 -1.46 -2.38 -11.47
CA TYR A 26 -1.62 -1.89 -12.83
C TYR A 26 -0.58 -0.79 -13.16
N TYR A 27 -0.34 0.18 -12.27
CA TYR A 27 0.67 1.22 -12.51
C TYR A 27 2.10 0.66 -12.59
N GLU A 28 2.41 -0.35 -11.78
CA GLU A 28 3.70 -1.06 -11.88
C GLU A 28 3.87 -1.75 -13.24
N VAL A 29 2.83 -2.46 -13.70
CA VAL A 29 2.84 -3.11 -15.02
C VAL A 29 2.93 -2.07 -16.14
N GLU A 30 2.21 -0.95 -16.05
CA GLU A 30 2.33 0.15 -17.02
C GLU A 30 3.78 0.65 -17.14
N GLU A 31 4.48 0.82 -16.02
CA GLU A 31 5.89 1.21 -16.02
C GLU A 31 6.78 0.14 -16.69
N GLN A 32 6.51 -1.15 -16.44
CA GLN A 32 7.24 -2.25 -17.09
C GLN A 32 7.04 -2.26 -18.61
N TYR A 33 5.81 -2.01 -19.10
CA TYR A 33 5.53 -1.88 -20.54
C TYR A 33 6.25 -0.69 -21.16
N ILE A 34 6.31 0.46 -20.46
CA ILE A 34 7.04 1.65 -20.92
C ILE A 34 8.54 1.35 -21.02
N LYS A 35 9.14 0.72 -20.00
CA LYS A 35 10.56 0.34 -19.98
C LYS A 35 10.88 -0.65 -21.11
N ALA A 36 10.07 -1.68 -21.29
CA ALA A 36 10.24 -2.68 -22.34
C ALA A 36 10.12 -2.06 -23.75
N SER A 37 9.13 -1.18 -23.97
CA SER A 37 8.99 -0.43 -25.23
C SER A 37 10.24 0.41 -25.50
N ALA A 38 10.70 1.19 -24.52
CA ALA A 38 11.86 2.06 -24.67
C ALA A 38 13.16 1.30 -25.00
N GLU A 39 13.38 0.13 -24.37
CA GLU A 39 14.57 -0.69 -24.68
C GLU A 39 14.48 -1.29 -26.08
N ILE A 40 13.30 -1.76 -26.51
CA ILE A 40 13.08 -2.24 -27.88
C ILE A 40 13.27 -1.11 -28.91
N GLU A 41 12.77 0.09 -28.62
CA GLU A 41 12.96 1.26 -29.49
C GLU A 41 14.44 1.58 -29.68
N LYS A 42 15.23 1.50 -28.60
CA LYS A 42 16.68 1.65 -28.63
C LYS A 42 17.36 0.53 -29.41
N GLU A 43 16.97 -0.72 -29.22
CA GLU A 43 17.48 -1.86 -30.00
C GLU A 43 17.25 -1.67 -31.50
N ILE A 44 16.04 -1.23 -31.88
CA ILE A 44 15.67 -0.93 -33.27
C ILE A 44 16.47 0.26 -33.82
N ALA A 45 16.58 1.35 -33.06
CA ALA A 45 17.33 2.54 -33.49
C ALA A 45 18.81 2.22 -33.73
N VAL A 46 19.44 1.49 -32.80
CA VAL A 46 20.83 1.03 -32.93
C VAL A 46 20.99 0.13 -34.14
N TRP A 47 20.04 -0.77 -34.38
CA TRP A 47 20.04 -1.65 -35.55
C TRP A 47 20.00 -0.86 -36.87
N TYR A 48 19.09 0.11 -36.99
CA TYR A 48 19.00 0.97 -38.18
C TYR A 48 20.24 1.86 -38.36
N GLN A 49 20.81 2.39 -37.26
CA GLN A 49 22.04 3.18 -37.32
C GLN A 49 23.22 2.35 -37.83
N ARG A 50 23.41 1.14 -37.31
CA ARG A 50 24.45 0.20 -37.78
C ARG A 50 24.22 -0.21 -39.23
N PHE A 51 22.96 -0.43 -39.60
CA PHE A 51 22.59 -0.72 -40.98
C PHE A 51 23.01 0.38 -41.95
N ALA A 52 22.86 1.65 -41.56
CA ALA A 52 23.27 2.80 -42.36
C ALA A 52 24.81 2.99 -42.39
N SER A 53 25.48 2.91 -41.23
CA SER A 53 26.93 3.13 -41.12
C SER A 53 27.78 2.06 -41.81
N ASN A 54 27.39 0.78 -41.75
CA ASN A 54 28.21 -0.31 -42.29
C ASN A 54 28.11 -0.46 -43.81
N ASN A 55 27.20 0.25 -44.46
CA ASN A 55 26.95 0.06 -45.88
C ASN A 55 27.37 1.25 -46.76
N GLU A 56 27.60 2.48 -46.25
CA GLU A 56 28.00 3.64 -47.07
C GLU A 56 27.16 3.91 -48.36
N ILE A 57 25.89 3.48 -48.40
CA ILE A 57 24.99 3.65 -49.56
C ILE A 57 23.64 4.24 -49.15
N SER A 58 22.92 4.82 -50.12
CA SER A 58 21.59 5.36 -49.91
C SER A 58 20.59 4.28 -49.44
N LEU A 59 19.53 4.70 -48.72
CA LEU A 59 18.48 3.81 -48.18
C LEU A 59 17.79 2.94 -49.26
N VAL A 60 17.94 3.31 -50.53
CA VAL A 60 17.38 2.62 -51.70
C VAL A 60 18.31 1.48 -52.19
N GLU A 61 19.63 1.63 -52.11
CA GLU A 61 20.61 0.60 -52.52
C GLU A 61 20.78 -0.50 -51.47
N ALA A 62 20.50 -0.18 -50.22
CA ALA A 62 20.52 -1.13 -49.11
C ALA A 62 19.47 -2.27 -49.25
N LYS A 63 18.46 -2.09 -50.12
CA LYS A 63 17.44 -3.11 -50.46
C LYS A 63 18.01 -4.31 -51.24
N ARG A 64 19.24 -4.24 -51.76
CA ARG A 64 19.82 -5.27 -52.64
C ARG A 64 20.86 -6.18 -52.00
N LEU A 65 21.36 -5.86 -50.81
CA LEU A 65 22.43 -6.58 -50.13
C LEU A 65 22.00 -7.08 -48.76
N LEU A 66 21.24 -8.17 -48.76
CA LEU A 66 21.11 -9.05 -47.61
C LEU A 66 21.73 -10.39 -48.01
N ASN A 67 23.04 -10.54 -47.83
CA ASN A 67 23.63 -11.87 -47.68
C ASN A 67 24.99 -11.88 -46.95
N SER A 68 24.98 -12.67 -45.87
CA SER A 68 26.02 -13.63 -45.43
C SER A 68 27.48 -13.19 -45.33
N LYS A 69 27.78 -12.07 -44.65
CA LYS A 69 29.17 -11.83 -44.22
C LYS A 69 29.38 -10.99 -42.96
N GLU A 70 28.56 -11.17 -41.93
CA GLU A 70 28.74 -10.42 -40.68
C GLU A 70 28.44 -11.25 -39.44
N LEU A 71 29.51 -11.73 -38.80
CA LEU A 71 29.48 -12.59 -37.63
C LEU A 71 30.46 -12.11 -36.54
N LYS A 72 30.57 -10.81 -36.28
CA LYS A 72 31.48 -10.33 -35.21
C LYS A 72 30.97 -9.25 -34.28
N GLU A 73 29.71 -8.82 -34.44
CA GLU A 73 29.13 -7.74 -33.63
C GLU A 73 27.79 -8.14 -32.99
N PHE A 74 27.67 -9.39 -32.55
CA PHE A 74 26.64 -9.80 -31.60
C PHE A 74 27.14 -9.39 -30.20
N LYS A 75 26.79 -8.17 -29.77
CA LYS A 75 27.35 -7.52 -28.56
C LYS A 75 26.58 -7.79 -27.26
N TRP A 76 25.85 -8.90 -27.23
CA TRP A 76 25.47 -9.72 -26.07
C TRP A 76 25.59 -11.14 -26.59
N ASP A 77 26.40 -12.04 -26.02
CA ASP A 77 26.44 -13.41 -26.52
C ASP A 77 25.05 -14.04 -26.28
N VAL A 78 24.57 -14.95 -27.13
CA VAL A 78 23.30 -15.65 -26.82
C VAL A 78 23.41 -16.34 -25.46
N THR A 79 24.64 -16.69 -25.06
CA THR A 79 25.06 -17.09 -23.72
C THR A 79 24.68 -16.11 -22.61
N ASP A 80 24.69 -14.79 -22.82
CA ASP A 80 24.26 -13.80 -21.82
C ASP A 80 22.75 -13.81 -21.63
N TYR A 81 21.98 -14.02 -22.70
CA TYR A 81 20.52 -14.19 -22.63
C TYR A 81 20.13 -15.55 -22.03
N ILE A 82 20.90 -16.59 -22.32
CA ILE A 82 20.75 -17.90 -21.67
C ILE A 82 21.04 -17.76 -20.17
N LYS A 83 22.16 -17.14 -19.81
CA LYS A 83 22.51 -16.89 -18.40
C LYS A 83 21.44 -16.06 -17.68
N TYR A 84 20.97 -14.97 -18.30
CA TYR A 84 19.89 -14.17 -17.73
C TYR A 84 18.60 -14.99 -17.57
N GLY A 85 18.26 -15.83 -18.54
CA GLY A 85 17.07 -16.67 -18.47
C GLY A 85 17.17 -17.81 -17.45
N GLU A 86 18.36 -18.36 -17.22
CA GLU A 86 18.65 -19.31 -16.13
C GLU A 86 18.57 -18.63 -14.75
N GLU A 87 19.07 -17.39 -14.63
CA GLU A 87 19.06 -16.62 -13.38
C GLU A 87 17.67 -16.07 -13.00
N ASN A 88 16.74 -15.95 -13.95
CA ASN A 88 15.41 -15.35 -13.77
C ASN A 88 14.25 -16.32 -14.09
N GLU A 89 14.51 -17.63 -14.12
CA GLU A 89 13.51 -18.69 -14.35
C GLU A 89 12.59 -18.47 -15.57
N LEU A 90 13.14 -17.91 -16.66
CA LEU A 90 12.37 -17.69 -17.88
C LEU A 90 11.86 -19.00 -18.49
N ASN A 91 10.81 -18.91 -19.31
CA ASN A 91 10.15 -20.06 -19.90
C ASN A 91 11.13 -21.05 -20.57
N GLN A 92 11.13 -22.32 -20.15
CA GLN A 92 12.04 -23.36 -20.66
C GLN A 92 11.99 -23.55 -22.18
N ARG A 93 10.86 -23.26 -22.83
CA ARG A 93 10.74 -23.30 -24.28
C ARG A 93 11.52 -22.15 -24.93
N TRP A 94 11.46 -20.94 -24.36
CA TRP A 94 12.24 -19.80 -24.83
C TRP A 94 13.73 -20.03 -24.62
N MET A 95 14.11 -20.62 -23.48
CA MET A 95 15.50 -21.03 -23.21
C MET A 95 16.03 -21.97 -24.29
N LYS A 96 15.24 -22.97 -24.67
CA LYS A 96 15.59 -23.89 -25.76
C LYS A 96 15.64 -23.20 -27.13
N GLU A 97 14.79 -22.20 -27.38
CA GLU A 97 14.84 -21.39 -28.60
C GLU A 97 16.12 -20.53 -28.66
N LEU A 98 16.56 -19.97 -27.52
CA LEU A 98 17.85 -19.27 -27.40
C LEU A 98 19.04 -20.21 -27.59
N GLU A 99 19.05 -21.39 -26.97
CA GLU A 99 20.08 -22.42 -27.18
C GLU A 99 20.16 -22.88 -28.64
N ASN A 100 19.02 -23.10 -29.29
CA ASN A 100 19.01 -23.45 -30.70
C ASN A 100 19.51 -22.30 -31.58
N ALA A 101 19.21 -21.05 -31.22
CA ALA A 101 19.72 -19.88 -31.93
C ALA A 101 21.24 -19.72 -31.72
N SER A 102 21.77 -19.99 -30.52
CA SER A 102 23.21 -19.94 -30.22
C SER A 102 23.99 -21.01 -30.98
N ALA A 103 23.38 -22.18 -31.20
CA ALA A 103 23.98 -23.28 -31.94
C ALA A 103 24.01 -23.05 -33.48
N ARG A 104 23.29 -22.06 -34.02
CA ARG A 104 23.29 -21.76 -35.47
C ARG A 104 24.53 -20.97 -35.85
N VAL A 105 25.29 -21.49 -36.82
CA VAL A 105 26.50 -20.83 -37.36
C VAL A 105 26.19 -19.49 -38.05
N HIS A 106 24.97 -19.30 -38.55
CA HIS A 106 24.53 -18.08 -39.23
C HIS A 106 23.08 -17.72 -38.88
N ILE A 107 22.86 -16.51 -38.33
CA ILE A 107 21.55 -15.86 -38.19
C ILE A 107 21.56 -14.51 -38.91
N SER A 108 20.45 -14.11 -39.52
CA SER A 108 20.34 -12.80 -40.18
C SER A 108 20.21 -11.65 -39.17
N ARG A 109 20.55 -10.43 -39.59
CA ARG A 109 20.39 -9.21 -38.76
C ARG A 109 18.94 -8.99 -38.28
N LEU A 110 17.95 -9.35 -39.11
CA LEU A 110 16.53 -9.27 -38.74
C LEU A 110 16.15 -10.36 -37.72
N GLU A 111 16.65 -11.59 -37.88
CA GLU A 111 16.43 -12.65 -36.90
C GLU A 111 17.05 -12.31 -35.55
N ALA A 112 18.25 -11.73 -35.52
CA ALA A 112 18.89 -11.24 -34.30
C ALA A 112 18.02 -10.18 -33.59
N LEU A 113 17.53 -9.17 -34.33
CA LEU A 113 16.66 -8.14 -33.77
C LEU A 113 15.33 -8.72 -33.24
N LYS A 114 14.75 -9.71 -33.94
CA LYS A 114 13.56 -10.42 -33.47
C LYS A 114 13.80 -11.16 -32.16
N ILE A 115 14.97 -11.79 -31.99
CA ILE A 115 15.34 -12.47 -30.74
C ILE A 115 15.49 -11.46 -29.60
N GLN A 116 16.17 -10.33 -29.84
CA GLN A 116 16.38 -9.28 -28.82
C GLN A 116 15.04 -8.69 -28.35
N THR A 117 14.21 -8.28 -29.31
CA THR A 117 12.89 -7.70 -29.00
C THR A 117 11.96 -8.72 -28.34
N GLN A 118 12.01 -10.00 -28.73
CA GLN A 118 11.26 -11.06 -28.05
C GLN A 118 11.78 -11.30 -26.64
N HIS A 119 13.08 -11.24 -26.39
CA HIS A 119 13.63 -11.39 -25.05
C HIS A 119 13.06 -10.33 -24.10
N GLN A 120 13.00 -9.06 -24.50
CA GLN A 120 12.38 -8.00 -23.69
C GLN A 120 10.91 -8.29 -23.36
N ILE A 121 10.17 -8.86 -24.32
CA ILE A 121 8.77 -9.27 -24.12
C ILE A 121 8.67 -10.46 -23.15
N GLU A 122 9.58 -11.42 -23.22
CA GLU A 122 9.62 -12.57 -22.30
C GLU A 122 9.88 -12.12 -20.85
N VAL A 123 10.81 -11.18 -20.64
CA VAL A 123 11.08 -10.59 -19.31
C VAL A 123 9.85 -9.85 -18.78
N LEU A 124 9.21 -9.02 -19.62
CA LEU A 124 7.99 -8.29 -19.27
C LEU A 124 6.89 -9.25 -18.78
N TYR A 125 6.62 -10.31 -19.54
CA TYR A 125 5.54 -11.24 -19.23
C TYR A 125 5.87 -12.20 -18.07
N GLY A 126 7.15 -12.52 -17.84
CA GLY A 126 7.56 -13.22 -16.61
C GLY A 126 7.17 -12.43 -15.37
N ASN A 127 7.59 -11.16 -15.31
CA ASN A 127 7.25 -10.25 -14.21
C ASN A 127 5.74 -10.03 -14.07
N GLN A 128 5.00 -9.93 -15.19
CA GLN A 128 3.55 -9.76 -15.19
C GLN A 128 2.84 -10.99 -14.61
N VAL A 129 3.25 -12.21 -14.98
CA VAL A 129 2.61 -13.43 -14.46
C VAL A 129 2.83 -13.57 -12.96
N ASP A 130 4.06 -13.37 -12.49
CA ASP A 130 4.40 -13.49 -11.07
C ASP A 130 3.72 -12.42 -10.21
N GLY A 131 3.64 -11.20 -10.72
CA GLY A 131 2.98 -10.12 -10.01
C GLY A 131 1.46 -10.28 -9.96
N ILE A 132 0.81 -10.77 -11.03
CA ILE A 132 -0.63 -11.12 -10.97
C ILE A 132 -0.84 -12.27 -9.99
N ASP A 133 0.00 -13.32 -10.01
CA ASP A 133 -0.12 -14.45 -9.08
C ASP A 133 -0.03 -13.98 -7.61
N ARG A 134 0.94 -13.11 -7.30
CA ARG A 134 1.07 -12.49 -5.97
C ARG A 134 -0.15 -11.63 -5.61
N LEU A 135 -0.59 -10.79 -6.54
CA LEU A 135 -1.75 -9.90 -6.35
C LEU A 135 -3.02 -10.70 -6.03
N VAL A 136 -3.32 -11.74 -6.80
CA VAL A 136 -4.56 -12.50 -6.60
C VAL A 136 -4.53 -13.33 -5.33
N ARG A 137 -3.36 -13.84 -4.91
CA ARG A 137 -3.19 -14.48 -3.61
C ARG A 137 -3.43 -13.51 -2.46
N ASP A 138 -2.90 -12.29 -2.59
CA ASP A 138 -3.05 -11.24 -1.60
C ASP A 138 -4.49 -10.75 -1.49
N ILE A 139 -5.14 -10.48 -2.63
CA ILE A 139 -6.56 -10.11 -2.70
C ILE A 139 -7.45 -11.20 -2.09
N TYR A 140 -7.21 -12.46 -2.46
CA TYR A 140 -8.01 -13.55 -1.94
C TYR A 140 -7.83 -13.69 -0.43
N SER A 141 -6.58 -13.72 0.03
CA SER A 141 -6.26 -13.96 1.44
C SER A 141 -6.79 -12.85 2.34
N GLU A 142 -6.47 -11.60 2.01
CA GLU A 142 -6.96 -10.46 2.79
C GLU A 142 -8.47 -10.28 2.65
N GLY A 143 -9.02 -10.47 1.44
CA GLY A 143 -10.46 -10.38 1.21
C GLY A 143 -11.26 -11.37 2.05
N TYR A 144 -10.75 -12.61 2.18
CA TYR A 144 -11.35 -13.65 3.00
C TYR A 144 -11.37 -13.27 4.49
N TYR A 145 -10.20 -12.95 5.06
CA TYR A 145 -10.09 -12.64 6.49
C TYR A 145 -10.76 -11.32 6.87
N HIS A 146 -10.68 -10.28 6.01
CA HIS A 146 -11.40 -9.04 6.27
C HIS A 146 -12.91 -9.20 6.14
N THR A 147 -13.40 -10.02 5.20
CA THR A 147 -14.83 -10.36 5.14
C THR A 147 -15.28 -10.98 6.46
N ALA A 148 -14.55 -11.97 6.96
CA ALA A 148 -14.88 -12.62 8.22
C ALA A 148 -14.83 -11.65 9.40
N TYR A 149 -13.81 -10.79 9.45
CA TYR A 149 -13.66 -9.74 10.45
C TYR A 149 -14.85 -8.77 10.44
N GLU A 150 -15.27 -8.27 9.27
CA GLU A 150 -16.41 -7.36 9.17
C GLU A 150 -17.71 -8.05 9.59
N ILE A 151 -17.87 -9.35 9.28
CA ILE A 151 -19.01 -10.15 9.73
C ILE A 151 -19.02 -10.29 11.25
N GLN A 152 -17.89 -10.69 11.84
CA GLN A 152 -17.72 -10.81 13.29
C GLN A 152 -18.00 -9.48 14.01
N ARG A 153 -17.47 -8.37 13.48
CA ARG A 153 -17.74 -7.02 13.99
C ARG A 153 -19.22 -6.64 13.87
N GLY A 154 -19.87 -6.94 12.75
CA GLY A 154 -21.27 -6.57 12.52
C GLY A 154 -22.25 -7.33 13.40
N PHE A 155 -21.89 -8.55 13.80
CA PHE A 155 -22.65 -9.35 14.76
C PHE A 155 -22.17 -9.20 16.21
N ASN A 156 -21.06 -8.50 16.44
CA ASN A 156 -20.39 -8.39 17.74
C ASN A 156 -20.10 -9.76 18.38
N VAL A 157 -19.61 -10.70 17.58
CA VAL A 157 -19.25 -12.08 17.98
C VAL A 157 -17.86 -12.42 17.45
N GLY A 158 -17.08 -13.19 18.21
CA GLY A 158 -15.79 -13.72 17.77
C GLY A 158 -15.82 -15.24 17.72
N TYR A 159 -15.23 -15.83 16.69
CA TYR A 159 -15.05 -17.27 16.54
C TYR A 159 -13.78 -17.57 15.74
N ASP A 160 -13.19 -18.73 15.98
CA ASP A 160 -11.99 -19.16 15.27
C ASP A 160 -12.32 -19.45 13.79
N LEU A 161 -11.53 -18.86 12.89
CA LEU A 161 -11.58 -19.17 11.46
C LEU A 161 -10.57 -20.27 11.16
N HIS A 162 -10.93 -21.20 10.28
CA HIS A 162 -9.92 -22.12 9.75
C HIS A 162 -9.01 -21.37 8.78
N SER A 163 -7.70 -21.47 8.99
CA SER A 163 -6.76 -21.02 7.98
C SER A 163 -6.86 -21.94 6.76
N PHE A 164 -7.00 -21.35 5.58
CA PHE A 164 -6.89 -22.11 4.34
C PHE A 164 -5.42 -22.50 4.11
N ASP A 165 -5.18 -23.75 3.72
CA ASP A 165 -3.83 -24.18 3.37
C ASP A 165 -3.41 -23.67 1.98
N SER A 166 -2.11 -23.66 1.69
CA SER A 166 -1.59 -23.17 0.41
C SER A 166 -2.11 -23.96 -0.79
N LYS A 167 -2.58 -25.19 -0.58
CA LYS A 167 -3.10 -26.07 -1.62
C LYS A 167 -4.55 -25.71 -1.98
N GLN A 168 -5.37 -25.33 -1.00
CA GLN A 168 -6.72 -24.81 -1.24
C GLN A 168 -6.67 -23.50 -2.03
N LEU A 169 -5.77 -22.59 -1.64
CA LEU A 169 -5.56 -21.34 -2.38
C LEU A 169 -5.10 -21.61 -3.83
N GLU A 170 -4.18 -22.55 -4.03
CA GLU A 170 -3.74 -22.93 -5.38
C GLU A 170 -4.88 -23.51 -6.21
N GLN A 171 -5.77 -24.31 -5.61
CA GLN A 171 -6.93 -24.87 -6.29
C GLN A 171 -7.91 -23.80 -6.76
N VAL A 172 -8.13 -22.74 -5.96
CA VAL A 172 -8.98 -21.62 -6.36
C VAL A 172 -8.35 -20.83 -7.51
N ILE A 173 -7.06 -20.51 -7.40
CA ILE A 173 -6.33 -19.68 -8.37
C ILE A 173 -6.13 -20.38 -9.71
N SER A 174 -5.91 -21.70 -9.70
CA SER A 174 -5.68 -22.51 -10.91
C SER A 174 -6.96 -22.92 -11.63
N LYS A 175 -8.15 -22.63 -11.07
CA LYS A 175 -9.43 -23.00 -11.67
C LYS A 175 -9.88 -21.96 -12.70
N PRO A 176 -10.14 -22.35 -13.97
CA PRO A 176 -10.72 -21.44 -14.93
C PRO A 176 -12.15 -21.09 -14.53
N TRP A 177 -12.48 -19.80 -14.55
CA TRP A 177 -13.81 -19.29 -14.17
C TRP A 177 -14.63 -18.71 -15.32
N THR A 178 -14.01 -18.61 -16.49
CA THR A 178 -14.53 -18.00 -17.71
C THR A 178 -14.92 -19.07 -18.71
N ALA A 179 -15.85 -18.74 -19.62
CA ALA A 179 -16.40 -19.70 -20.59
C ALA A 179 -15.38 -20.25 -21.60
N ASP A 180 -14.26 -19.56 -21.80
CA ASP A 180 -13.16 -20.00 -22.67
C ASP A 180 -12.25 -21.05 -22.01
N GLY A 181 -12.45 -21.36 -20.72
CA GLY A 181 -11.66 -22.34 -19.98
C GLY A 181 -10.22 -21.91 -19.69
N LEU A 182 -9.92 -20.62 -19.80
CA LEU A 182 -8.56 -20.08 -19.60
C LEU A 182 -8.38 -19.45 -18.21
N THR A 183 -7.22 -19.68 -17.61
CA THR A 183 -6.76 -18.97 -16.40
C THR A 183 -6.10 -17.63 -16.77
N PHE A 184 -5.82 -16.77 -15.79
CA PHE A 184 -5.05 -15.55 -16.03
C PHE A 184 -3.63 -15.86 -16.57
N LYS A 185 -3.01 -16.96 -16.14
CA LYS A 185 -1.70 -17.41 -16.64
C LYS A 185 -1.76 -17.75 -18.13
N ASP A 186 -2.82 -18.44 -18.56
CA ASP A 186 -3.06 -18.75 -19.98
C ASP A 186 -3.31 -17.48 -20.81
N ARG A 187 -4.01 -16.50 -20.25
CA ARG A 187 -4.26 -15.20 -20.90
C ARG A 187 -2.98 -14.38 -21.04
N CYS A 188 -2.13 -14.37 -20.03
CA CYS A 188 -0.80 -13.76 -20.11
C CYS A 188 0.03 -14.43 -21.19
N TRP A 189 0.06 -15.77 -21.23
CA TRP A 189 0.77 -16.52 -22.27
C TRP A 189 0.27 -16.18 -23.68
N THR A 190 -1.05 -16.17 -23.87
CA THR A 190 -1.67 -15.86 -25.16
C THR A 190 -1.37 -14.42 -25.59
N SER A 191 -1.46 -13.46 -24.67
CA SER A 191 -1.18 -12.04 -24.94
C SER A 191 0.29 -11.81 -25.28
N LYS A 192 1.20 -12.50 -24.61
CA LYS A 192 2.63 -12.50 -24.93
C LYS A 192 2.87 -12.93 -26.37
N GLN A 193 2.33 -14.10 -26.77
CA GLN A 193 2.49 -14.61 -28.12
C GLN A 193 1.94 -13.65 -29.18
N GLN A 194 0.80 -13.01 -28.89
CA GLN A 194 0.25 -11.98 -29.76
C GLN A 194 1.21 -10.79 -29.91
N LEU A 195 1.77 -10.28 -28.82
CA LEU A 195 2.72 -9.15 -28.88
C LEU A 195 4.00 -9.52 -29.63
N VAL A 196 4.59 -10.68 -29.35
CA VAL A 196 5.77 -11.18 -30.09
C VAL A 196 5.49 -11.24 -31.58
N ASN A 197 4.36 -11.84 -31.98
CA ASN A 197 3.98 -11.98 -33.38
C ASN A 197 3.73 -10.62 -34.05
N SER A 198 3.05 -9.70 -33.36
CA SER A 198 2.83 -8.32 -33.85
C SER A 198 4.17 -7.61 -34.09
N VAL A 199 5.07 -7.62 -33.11
CA VAL A 199 6.38 -6.95 -33.21
C VAL A 199 7.22 -7.58 -34.33
N HIS A 200 7.28 -8.90 -34.42
CA HIS A 200 8.02 -9.59 -35.48
C HIS A 200 7.45 -9.30 -36.87
N THR A 201 6.12 -9.22 -36.98
CA THR A 201 5.45 -8.88 -38.23
C THR A 201 5.78 -7.44 -38.63
N GLU A 202 5.64 -6.48 -37.71
CA GLU A 202 5.94 -5.07 -37.98
C GLU A 202 7.41 -4.85 -38.36
N LEU A 203 8.36 -5.49 -37.67
CA LEU A 203 9.77 -5.45 -38.04
C LEU A 203 10.00 -5.97 -39.47
N THR A 204 9.38 -7.10 -39.82
CA THR A 204 9.52 -7.70 -41.15
C THR A 204 8.94 -6.80 -42.23
N GLN A 205 7.75 -6.26 -41.99
CA GLN A 205 7.05 -5.43 -42.95
C GLN A 205 7.71 -4.05 -43.11
N ALA A 206 8.22 -3.47 -42.02
CA ALA A 206 9.00 -2.24 -42.07
C ALA A 206 10.21 -2.37 -43.00
N ILE A 207 10.90 -3.51 -42.94
CA ILE A 207 12.04 -3.81 -43.82
C ILE A 207 11.59 -3.97 -45.27
N ILE A 208 10.53 -4.75 -45.53
CA ILE A 208 10.02 -4.97 -46.90
C ILE A 208 9.61 -3.64 -47.56
N ARG A 209 8.93 -2.78 -46.80
CA ARG A 209 8.48 -1.47 -47.29
C ARG A 209 9.64 -0.46 -47.40
N GLY A 210 10.69 -0.64 -46.60
CA GLY A 210 11.75 0.37 -46.42
C GLY A 210 11.27 1.55 -45.59
N ASP A 211 10.50 1.27 -44.53
CA ASP A 211 10.02 2.28 -43.60
C ASP A 211 11.21 2.92 -42.85
N SER A 212 11.07 4.19 -42.46
CA SER A 212 12.08 4.86 -41.63
C SER A 212 12.12 4.28 -40.21
N PRO A 213 13.25 4.39 -39.49
CA PRO A 213 13.37 3.86 -38.11
C PRO A 213 12.26 4.40 -37.21
N SER A 214 11.98 5.70 -37.29
CA SER A 214 10.93 6.35 -36.51
C SER A 214 9.53 5.81 -36.82
N LYS A 215 9.26 5.44 -38.07
CA LYS A 215 7.96 4.87 -38.44
C LYS A 215 7.79 3.45 -37.89
N ALA A 216 8.85 2.63 -37.92
CA ALA A 216 8.85 1.29 -37.34
C ALA A 216 8.71 1.32 -35.81
N ILE A 217 9.48 2.21 -35.15
CA ILE A 217 9.39 2.48 -33.70
C ILE A 217 7.97 2.87 -33.31
N ASN A 218 7.35 3.83 -34.02
CA ASN A 218 5.99 4.27 -33.73
C ASN A 218 4.93 3.18 -33.94
N ALA A 219 5.13 2.26 -34.88
CA ALA A 219 4.22 1.13 -35.07
C ALA A 219 4.33 0.13 -33.92
N ILE A 220 5.54 -0.20 -33.49
CA ILE A 220 5.80 -1.12 -32.39
C ILE A 220 5.32 -0.54 -31.05
N ALA A 221 5.56 0.74 -30.78
CA ALA A 221 5.05 1.42 -29.59
C ALA A 221 3.51 1.36 -29.49
N LYS A 222 2.79 1.41 -30.63
CA LYS A 222 1.33 1.22 -30.65
C LYS A 222 0.91 -0.18 -30.23
N GLU A 223 1.61 -1.22 -30.69
CA GLU A 223 1.36 -2.61 -30.28
C GLU A 223 1.59 -2.79 -28.77
N PHE A 224 2.65 -2.18 -28.23
CA PHE A 224 2.90 -2.14 -26.78
C PHE A 224 1.76 -1.46 -26.02
N ASN A 225 1.25 -0.33 -26.50
CA ASN A 225 0.11 0.36 -25.87
C ASN A 225 -1.18 -0.49 -25.91
N VAL A 226 -1.44 -1.22 -27.01
CA VAL A 226 -2.56 -2.15 -27.10
C VAL A 226 -2.40 -3.29 -26.10
N SER A 227 -1.22 -3.89 -26.00
CA SER A 227 -0.92 -4.98 -25.06
C SER A 227 -1.03 -4.51 -23.60
N LYS A 228 -0.52 -3.31 -23.28
CA LYS A 228 -0.67 -2.67 -21.97
C LYS A 228 -2.14 -2.54 -21.56
N ASN A 229 -2.99 -2.04 -22.47
CA ASN A 229 -4.43 -1.89 -22.19
C ASN A 229 -5.13 -3.24 -21.98
N ARG A 230 -4.69 -4.31 -22.67
CA ARG A 230 -5.17 -5.68 -22.42
C ARG A 230 -4.74 -6.18 -21.05
N ALA A 231 -3.49 -5.94 -20.66
CA ALA A 231 -2.97 -6.29 -19.34
C ALA A 231 -3.74 -5.57 -18.22
N ALA A 232 -3.99 -4.26 -18.36
CA ALA A 232 -4.79 -3.47 -17.42
C ALA A 232 -6.19 -4.07 -17.21
N ARG A 233 -6.87 -4.41 -18.31
CA ARG A 233 -8.19 -5.06 -18.25
C ARG A 233 -8.13 -6.41 -17.56
N LEU A 234 -7.11 -7.22 -17.84
CA LEU A 234 -6.92 -8.52 -17.22
C LEU A 234 -6.76 -8.36 -15.70
N ILE A 235 -5.80 -7.54 -15.27
CA ILE A 235 -5.50 -7.27 -13.86
C ILE A 235 -6.77 -6.90 -13.10
N MET A 236 -7.49 -5.88 -13.57
CA MET A 236 -8.67 -5.37 -12.86
C MET A 236 -9.85 -6.35 -12.85
N THR A 237 -10.00 -7.16 -13.90
CA THR A 237 -11.06 -8.17 -13.97
C THR A 237 -10.76 -9.34 -13.05
N GLU A 238 -9.51 -9.82 -13.03
CA GLU A 238 -9.08 -10.89 -12.14
C GLU A 238 -9.12 -10.41 -10.67
N SER A 239 -8.71 -9.18 -10.36
CA SER A 239 -8.83 -8.59 -9.03
C SER A 239 -10.29 -8.58 -8.53
N ALA A 240 -11.23 -8.13 -9.35
CA ALA A 240 -12.64 -8.13 -9.00
C ALA A 240 -13.20 -9.56 -8.83
N PHE A 241 -12.77 -10.50 -9.67
CA PHE A 241 -13.13 -11.91 -9.55
C PHE A 241 -12.65 -12.52 -8.25
N PHE A 242 -11.35 -12.45 -7.95
CA PHE A 242 -10.79 -13.09 -6.76
C PHE A 242 -11.27 -12.43 -5.45
N ALA A 243 -11.57 -11.12 -5.45
CA ALA A 243 -12.24 -10.47 -4.33
C ALA A 243 -13.64 -11.05 -4.08
N SER A 244 -14.43 -11.20 -5.15
CA SER A 244 -15.78 -11.77 -5.09
C SER A 244 -15.78 -13.24 -4.63
N VAL A 245 -14.82 -14.04 -5.11
CA VAL A 245 -14.67 -15.44 -4.70
C VAL A 245 -14.26 -15.55 -3.23
N ALA A 246 -13.29 -14.75 -2.77
CA ALA A 246 -12.86 -14.75 -1.38
C ALA A 246 -14.02 -14.43 -0.43
N GLN A 247 -14.83 -13.42 -0.77
CA GLN A 247 -16.01 -13.07 0.00
C GLN A 247 -17.04 -14.20 0.00
N LYS A 248 -17.30 -14.82 -1.16
CA LYS A 248 -18.23 -15.94 -1.30
C LYS A 248 -17.80 -17.15 -0.46
N ASP A 249 -16.53 -17.51 -0.51
CA ASP A 249 -16.03 -18.66 0.23
C ASP A 249 -16.10 -18.41 1.74
N CYS A 250 -15.84 -17.17 2.19
CA CYS A 250 -16.08 -16.76 3.57
C CYS A 250 -17.57 -16.85 3.93
N PHE A 251 -18.48 -16.31 3.11
CA PHE A 251 -19.92 -16.39 3.35
C PHE A 251 -20.43 -17.83 3.49
N ASN A 252 -19.88 -18.76 2.69
CA ASN A 252 -20.19 -20.18 2.81
C ASN A 252 -19.69 -20.78 4.13
N GLU A 253 -18.46 -20.46 4.57
CA GLU A 253 -17.94 -20.91 5.88
C GLU A 253 -18.81 -20.39 7.04
N LEU A 254 -19.33 -19.16 6.89
CA LEU A 254 -20.17 -18.49 7.89
C LEU A 254 -21.66 -18.82 7.77
N ASN A 255 -22.04 -19.72 6.87
CA ASN A 255 -23.43 -20.13 6.60
C ASN A 255 -24.37 -18.94 6.31
N VAL A 256 -23.88 -17.93 5.59
CA VAL A 256 -24.73 -16.86 5.05
C VAL A 256 -25.64 -17.47 3.98
N GLU A 257 -26.96 -17.33 4.11
CA GLU A 257 -27.91 -17.98 3.20
C GLU A 257 -28.24 -17.14 1.97
N LYS A 258 -28.26 -15.81 2.13
CA LYS A 258 -28.65 -14.84 1.09
C LYS A 258 -27.68 -13.67 1.06
N TYR A 259 -27.55 -13.08 -0.12
CA TYR A 259 -26.78 -11.87 -0.33
C TYR A 259 -27.52 -10.89 -1.23
N GLU A 260 -27.19 -9.62 -1.11
CA GLU A 260 -27.75 -8.55 -1.93
C GLU A 260 -26.65 -7.92 -2.78
N ILE A 261 -26.96 -7.62 -4.04
CA ILE A 261 -26.06 -6.88 -4.93
C ILE A 261 -26.10 -5.40 -4.60
N VAL A 262 -24.92 -4.81 -4.41
CA VAL A 262 -24.73 -3.38 -4.14
C VAL A 262 -23.84 -2.82 -5.23
N ALA A 263 -24.47 -2.17 -6.21
CA ALA A 263 -23.72 -1.52 -7.29
C ALA A 263 -23.21 -0.16 -6.81
N THR A 264 -21.94 0.15 -7.11
CA THR A 264 -21.47 1.54 -7.10
C THR A 264 -22.30 2.31 -8.11
N LEU A 265 -23.17 3.24 -7.70
CA LEU A 265 -24.05 4.02 -8.59
C LEU A 265 -23.40 5.38 -8.93
N ASP A 266 -22.50 5.37 -9.90
CA ASP A 266 -21.85 6.56 -10.45
C ASP A 266 -21.99 6.61 -11.99
N SER A 267 -21.37 7.60 -12.63
CA SER A 267 -21.41 7.78 -14.09
C SER A 267 -20.78 6.64 -14.88
N ASN A 268 -19.99 5.77 -14.25
CA ASN A 268 -19.29 4.65 -14.85
C ASN A 268 -19.98 3.30 -14.57
N THR A 269 -21.09 3.26 -13.83
CA THR A 269 -21.85 2.04 -13.57
C THR A 269 -22.48 1.51 -14.85
N SER A 270 -22.26 0.24 -15.17
CA SER A 270 -22.89 -0.38 -16.33
C SER A 270 -24.40 -0.55 -16.15
N LYS A 271 -25.15 -0.59 -17.26
CA LYS A 271 -26.58 -0.90 -17.25
C LYS A 271 -26.90 -2.25 -16.60
N VAL A 272 -25.98 -3.22 -16.72
CA VAL A 272 -26.12 -4.55 -16.11
C VAL A 272 -26.05 -4.42 -14.59
N CYS A 273 -25.03 -3.75 -14.06
CA CYS A 273 -24.89 -3.52 -12.62
C CYS A 273 -26.05 -2.68 -12.07
N GLN A 274 -26.52 -1.67 -12.80
CA GLN A 274 -27.70 -0.88 -12.42
C GLN A 274 -28.98 -1.74 -12.32
N GLY A 275 -29.17 -2.68 -13.24
CA GLY A 275 -30.33 -3.57 -13.23
C GLY A 275 -30.31 -4.62 -12.12
N LEU A 276 -29.11 -4.98 -11.64
CA LEU A 276 -28.92 -5.94 -10.57
C LEU A 276 -28.84 -5.29 -9.18
N ASP A 277 -28.68 -3.97 -9.08
CA ASP A 277 -28.64 -3.24 -7.81
C ASP A 277 -29.87 -3.52 -6.94
N GLY A 278 -29.61 -3.92 -5.69
CA GLY A 278 -30.63 -4.25 -4.71
C GLY A 278 -31.33 -5.61 -4.92
N GLN A 279 -30.90 -6.42 -5.90
CA GLN A 279 -31.41 -7.77 -6.05
C GLN A 279 -30.81 -8.71 -5.01
N ILE A 280 -31.65 -9.56 -4.43
CA ILE A 280 -31.28 -10.55 -3.42
C ILE A 280 -31.23 -11.92 -4.08
N PHE A 281 -30.14 -12.65 -3.84
CA PHE A 281 -29.93 -14.00 -4.34
C PHE A 281 -29.61 -14.94 -3.17
N ALA A 282 -29.97 -16.20 -3.30
CA ALA A 282 -29.51 -17.22 -2.38
C ALA A 282 -28.05 -17.60 -2.69
N MET A 283 -27.25 -17.92 -1.68
CA MET A 283 -25.84 -18.32 -1.87
C MET A 283 -25.72 -19.59 -2.74
N GLN A 284 -26.72 -20.48 -2.71
CA GLN A 284 -26.77 -21.65 -3.61
C GLN A 284 -26.88 -21.28 -5.10
N ASP A 285 -27.41 -20.10 -5.40
CA ASP A 285 -27.57 -19.59 -6.77
C ASP A 285 -26.37 -18.72 -7.19
N TYR A 286 -25.30 -18.68 -6.38
CA TYR A 286 -24.10 -17.90 -6.68
C TYR A 286 -23.47 -18.37 -7.98
N GLN A 287 -23.49 -17.49 -8.98
CA GLN A 287 -22.95 -17.72 -10.30
C GLN A 287 -22.29 -16.43 -10.81
N VAL A 288 -20.98 -16.51 -10.99
CA VAL A 288 -20.16 -15.40 -11.50
C VAL A 288 -20.69 -14.93 -12.85
N SER A 289 -20.76 -13.61 -13.00
CA SER A 289 -21.29 -12.90 -14.17
C SER A 289 -22.79 -13.06 -14.43
N VAL A 290 -23.53 -13.77 -13.57
CA VAL A 290 -25.01 -13.91 -13.67
C VAL A 290 -25.68 -13.34 -12.42
N THR A 291 -25.37 -13.89 -11.26
CA THR A 291 -25.92 -13.50 -9.96
C THR A 291 -24.86 -12.96 -9.01
N ALA A 292 -23.57 -12.97 -9.41
CA ALA A 292 -22.48 -12.44 -8.61
C ALA A 292 -21.42 -11.71 -9.48
N PRO A 293 -20.76 -10.67 -8.94
CA PRO A 293 -19.71 -9.95 -9.66
C PRO A 293 -18.46 -10.83 -9.88
N PRO A 294 -17.60 -10.49 -10.85
CA PRO A 294 -17.73 -9.39 -11.80
C PRO A 294 -18.76 -9.68 -12.91
N PHE A 295 -19.62 -8.71 -13.19
CA PHE A 295 -20.61 -8.78 -14.29
C PHE A 295 -20.05 -8.34 -15.65
N HIS A 296 -18.94 -7.62 -15.63
CA HIS A 296 -18.25 -7.11 -16.81
C HIS A 296 -16.78 -6.84 -16.48
N ALA A 297 -15.97 -6.58 -17.51
CA ALA A 297 -14.61 -6.09 -17.28
C ALA A 297 -14.65 -4.78 -16.48
N TRP A 298 -13.71 -4.58 -15.55
CA TRP A 298 -13.68 -3.42 -14.64
C TRP A 298 -14.92 -3.30 -13.73
N CYS A 299 -15.56 -4.41 -13.39
CA CYS A 299 -16.68 -4.39 -12.45
C CYS A 299 -16.22 -3.92 -11.06
N ARG A 300 -16.95 -2.97 -10.48
CA ARG A 300 -16.75 -2.45 -9.13
C ARG A 300 -17.90 -2.78 -8.17
N THR A 301 -18.89 -3.51 -8.68
CA THR A 301 -20.04 -3.96 -7.89
C THR A 301 -19.58 -4.98 -6.85
N VAL A 302 -20.10 -4.83 -5.64
CA VAL A 302 -19.91 -5.76 -4.53
C VAL A 302 -21.26 -6.41 -4.20
N PHE A 303 -21.22 -7.45 -3.38
CA PHE A 303 -22.43 -7.97 -2.73
C PHE A 303 -22.26 -7.91 -1.21
N VAL A 304 -23.35 -7.94 -0.47
CA VAL A 304 -23.36 -7.84 1.00
C VAL A 304 -24.21 -8.96 1.58
N PRO A 305 -23.99 -9.41 2.83
CA PRO A 305 -24.85 -10.42 3.41
C PRO A 305 -26.27 -9.82 3.59
N TYR A 306 -27.29 -10.65 3.39
CA TYR A 306 -28.69 -10.23 3.52
C TYR A 306 -29.42 -11.08 4.55
N PHE A 307 -30.07 -10.43 5.51
CA PHE A 307 -30.89 -11.07 6.54
C PHE A 307 -32.32 -10.52 6.48
N ASP A 308 -33.33 -11.39 6.65
CA ASP A 308 -34.75 -11.04 6.48
C ASP A 308 -35.27 -10.01 7.53
N ASP A 309 -34.47 -9.62 8.54
CA ASP A 309 -34.77 -8.60 9.55
C ASP A 309 -34.23 -7.18 9.21
N ASP A 310 -33.59 -6.96 8.05
CA ASP A 310 -32.81 -5.74 7.73
C ASP A 310 -33.57 -4.59 7.00
N PHE A 311 -34.86 -4.40 7.24
CA PHE A 311 -35.72 -3.56 6.38
C PHE A 311 -35.67 -2.03 6.55
N GLU A 312 -34.90 -1.45 7.48
CA GLU A 312 -34.92 0.02 7.69
C GLU A 312 -33.62 0.75 7.27
N GLY A 313 -33.74 1.82 6.48
CA GLY A 313 -32.64 2.70 6.06
C GLY A 313 -32.95 3.64 4.87
N GLU A 314 -32.12 4.67 4.68
CA GLU A 314 -32.13 5.60 3.53
C GLU A 314 -30.76 5.57 2.82
N ARG A 315 -30.73 5.81 1.50
CA ARG A 315 -29.52 5.97 0.68
C ARG A 315 -29.51 7.32 -0.06
N ALA A 316 -28.34 7.82 -0.45
CA ALA A 316 -28.22 9.11 -1.14
C ALA A 316 -28.45 9.00 -2.66
N ALA A 317 -29.15 9.97 -3.24
CA ALA A 317 -29.48 10.06 -4.67
C ALA A 317 -29.32 11.50 -5.17
N THR A 318 -28.64 11.71 -6.30
CA THR A 318 -28.41 13.05 -6.87
C THR A 318 -29.24 13.26 -8.12
N ASP A 319 -29.86 14.44 -8.27
CA ASP A 319 -30.63 14.81 -9.46
C ASP A 319 -29.78 15.45 -10.56
N LYS A 320 -30.41 15.68 -11.72
CA LYS A 320 -29.81 16.35 -12.89
C LYS A 320 -29.28 17.77 -12.63
N ASP A 321 -29.77 18.43 -11.57
CA ASP A 321 -29.41 19.79 -11.19
C ASP A 321 -28.32 19.81 -10.10
N GLY A 322 -27.81 18.63 -9.72
CA GLY A 322 -26.72 18.44 -8.75
C GLY A 322 -27.18 18.43 -7.28
N LYS A 323 -28.48 18.37 -7.01
CA LYS A 323 -29.03 18.32 -5.65
C LYS A 323 -29.14 16.88 -5.15
N THR A 324 -28.73 16.63 -3.91
CA THR A 324 -28.75 15.31 -3.29
C THR A 324 -30.01 15.14 -2.43
N TYR A 325 -30.58 13.94 -2.38
CA TYR A 325 -31.79 13.61 -1.62
C TYR A 325 -31.57 12.26 -0.92
N TYR A 326 -32.16 12.10 0.28
CA TYR A 326 -32.29 10.78 0.88
C TYR A 326 -33.49 10.07 0.24
N VAL A 327 -33.24 8.89 -0.33
CA VAL A 327 -34.26 8.00 -0.88
C VAL A 327 -34.43 6.76 0.00
N PRO A 328 -35.65 6.23 0.14
CA PRO A 328 -35.88 4.98 0.86
C PRO A 328 -34.97 3.87 0.33
N ARG A 329 -34.40 3.06 1.22
CA ARG A 329 -33.54 1.92 0.86
C ARG A 329 -34.22 0.95 -0.13
N THR A 330 -35.55 0.85 -0.08
CA THR A 330 -36.35 -0.02 -0.96
C THR A 330 -36.60 0.56 -2.36
N MET A 331 -36.15 1.80 -2.64
CA MET A 331 -36.36 2.44 -3.95
C MET A 331 -35.49 1.76 -5.02
N LYS A 332 -36.16 1.11 -5.99
CA LYS A 332 -35.52 0.44 -7.12
C LYS A 332 -34.98 1.45 -8.14
N TYR A 333 -34.03 1.02 -8.96
CA TYR A 333 -33.39 1.87 -9.97
C TYR A 333 -34.38 2.53 -10.93
N GLU A 334 -35.44 1.85 -11.36
CA GLU A 334 -36.41 2.43 -12.29
C GLU A 334 -37.21 3.58 -11.64
N ASP A 335 -37.58 3.42 -10.37
CA ASP A 335 -38.28 4.44 -9.59
C ASP A 335 -37.36 5.65 -9.32
N TRP A 336 -36.10 5.37 -8.98
CA TRP A 336 -35.06 6.40 -8.85
C TRP A 336 -34.84 7.15 -10.17
N LYS A 337 -34.63 6.44 -11.27
CA LYS A 337 -34.40 7.04 -12.59
C LYS A 337 -35.59 7.90 -13.02
N ASN A 338 -36.81 7.46 -12.71
CA ASN A 338 -38.00 8.25 -12.97
C ASN A 338 -38.01 9.56 -12.18
N SER A 339 -37.73 9.55 -10.89
CA SER A 339 -37.70 10.75 -10.04
C SER A 339 -36.51 11.69 -10.29
N PHE A 340 -35.33 11.14 -10.62
CA PHE A 340 -34.06 11.90 -10.63
C PHE A 340 -33.50 12.18 -12.02
N VAL A 341 -33.88 11.39 -13.04
CA VAL A 341 -33.39 11.51 -14.43
C VAL A 341 -34.50 11.91 -15.40
N ASN A 342 -35.68 11.29 -15.29
CA ASN A 342 -36.79 11.51 -16.23
C ASN A 342 -37.75 12.64 -15.81
N GLY A 343 -37.45 13.36 -14.74
CA GLY A 343 -38.22 14.53 -14.29
C GLY A 343 -39.51 14.23 -13.52
N GLY A 344 -39.62 13.05 -12.90
CA GLY A 344 -40.74 12.65 -12.04
C GLY A 344 -40.78 13.38 -10.69
N SER A 345 -41.87 13.18 -9.93
CA SER A 345 -42.06 13.82 -8.62
C SER A 345 -41.03 13.34 -7.58
N LYS A 346 -40.61 14.26 -6.72
CA LYS A 346 -39.73 14.04 -5.56
C LYS A 346 -40.45 14.31 -4.23
N ASP A 347 -41.77 14.40 -4.25
CA ASP A 347 -42.57 14.68 -3.06
C ASP A 347 -42.41 13.59 -2.00
N GLY A 348 -42.14 13.99 -0.76
CA GLY A 348 -41.87 13.06 0.36
C GLY A 348 -40.40 12.64 0.51
N LEU A 349 -39.51 13.03 -0.42
CA LEU A 349 -38.07 12.82 -0.29
C LEU A 349 -37.41 14.00 0.44
N LYS A 350 -36.46 13.70 1.33
CA LYS A 350 -35.76 14.72 2.10
C LYS A 350 -34.59 15.27 1.28
N GLU A 351 -34.70 16.53 0.83
CA GLU A 351 -33.61 17.23 0.16
C GLU A 351 -32.43 17.39 1.12
N VAL A 352 -31.28 16.88 0.69
CA VAL A 352 -30.00 16.97 1.38
C VAL A 352 -29.22 18.06 0.67
N ASP A 353 -29.07 19.20 1.32
CA ASP A 353 -28.12 20.19 0.84
C ASP A 353 -26.70 19.60 1.00
N PRO A 354 -25.98 19.29 -0.09
CA PRO A 354 -24.61 18.80 0.00
C PRO A 354 -23.74 19.82 0.75
N ASN A 355 -24.01 21.12 0.57
CA ASN A 355 -23.35 22.16 1.35
C ASN A 355 -23.71 22.09 2.82
N LYS A 356 -24.86 21.56 3.22
CA LYS A 356 -25.18 21.31 4.64
C LYS A 356 -24.46 20.08 5.17
N VAL A 357 -24.28 19.00 4.40
CA VAL A 357 -23.48 17.83 4.85
C VAL A 357 -21.98 18.16 4.91
N PHE A 358 -21.47 18.88 3.91
CA PHE A 358 -20.11 19.43 3.95
C PHE A 358 -19.98 20.45 5.06
N LYS A 359 -20.95 21.33 5.27
CA LYS A 359 -20.96 22.29 6.37
C LYS A 359 -21.18 21.62 7.73
N ASP A 360 -21.87 20.49 7.84
CA ASP A 360 -22.08 19.77 9.09
C ASP A 360 -20.77 19.05 9.48
N LYS A 361 -20.08 18.40 8.52
CA LYS A 361 -18.73 17.86 8.71
C LYS A 361 -17.68 18.96 8.92
N GLU A 362 -17.78 20.06 8.20
CA GLU A 362 -16.92 21.22 8.42
C GLU A 362 -17.23 21.85 9.77
N THR A 363 -18.49 21.94 10.19
CA THR A 363 -18.88 22.43 11.53
C THR A 363 -18.38 21.50 12.61
N GLU A 364 -18.43 20.18 12.41
CA GLU A 364 -17.84 19.18 13.32
C GLU A 364 -16.32 19.34 13.42
N ILE A 365 -15.62 19.42 12.28
CA ILE A 365 -14.18 19.65 12.23
C ILE A 365 -13.83 20.99 12.89
N GLN A 366 -14.56 22.06 12.61
CA GLN A 366 -14.34 23.38 13.21
C GLN A 366 -14.65 23.37 14.71
N ALA A 367 -15.66 22.62 15.16
CA ALA A 367 -15.98 22.44 16.57
C ALA A 367 -14.87 21.67 17.30
N LEU A 368 -14.36 20.58 16.71
CA LEU A 368 -13.22 19.83 17.24
C LEU A 368 -11.96 20.69 17.29
N LYS A 369 -11.63 21.38 16.20
CA LYS A 369 -10.49 22.32 16.15
C LYS A 369 -10.59 23.37 17.25
N LYS A 370 -11.77 23.99 17.39
CA LYS A 370 -12.02 24.98 18.44
C LYS A 370 -11.86 24.37 19.83
N SER A 371 -12.44 23.19 20.07
CA SER A 371 -12.33 22.53 21.38
C SER A 371 -10.89 22.20 21.75
N ILE A 372 -10.11 21.69 20.80
CA ILE A 372 -8.68 21.41 20.97
C ILE A 372 -7.91 22.70 21.26
N MET A 373 -8.17 23.77 20.50
CA MET A 373 -7.53 25.08 20.72
C MET A 373 -7.85 25.64 22.11
N ASP A 374 -9.12 25.58 22.53
CA ASP A 374 -9.57 26.05 23.84
C ASP A 374 -8.90 25.23 24.97
N LYS A 375 -8.77 23.90 24.80
CA LYS A 375 -8.05 23.02 25.74
C LYS A 375 -6.55 23.33 25.84
N HIS A 376 -5.97 23.96 24.82
CA HIS A 376 -4.55 24.31 24.74
C HIS A 376 -4.26 25.79 25.05
N ASP A 377 -5.26 26.61 25.37
CA ASP A 377 -5.11 28.07 25.53
C ASP A 377 -3.98 28.46 26.51
N ALA A 378 -3.84 27.73 27.62
CA ALA A 378 -2.77 27.94 28.61
C ALA A 378 -1.33 27.70 28.07
N ILE A 379 -1.22 26.94 26.98
CA ILE A 379 0.03 26.53 26.30
C ILE A 379 0.33 27.45 25.10
N LEU A 380 -0.68 28.13 24.55
CA LEU A 380 -0.58 28.98 23.37
C LEU A 380 -0.16 30.43 23.71
N LYS A 381 0.85 30.63 24.58
CA LYS A 381 1.23 31.98 25.04
C LYS A 381 1.89 32.86 23.97
N ALA A 382 2.37 32.27 22.89
CA ALA A 382 2.99 32.97 21.77
C ALA A 382 2.18 32.73 20.49
N ASP A 383 2.00 33.78 19.68
CA ASP A 383 1.24 33.70 18.42
C ASP A 383 1.77 32.61 17.49
N ILE A 384 3.08 32.36 17.51
CA ILE A 384 3.70 31.31 16.70
C ILE A 384 3.16 29.92 17.05
N HIS A 385 3.04 29.55 18.33
CA HIS A 385 2.53 28.24 18.74
C HIS A 385 1.07 28.06 18.33
N LYS A 386 0.30 29.16 18.33
CA LYS A 386 -1.10 29.16 17.91
C LYS A 386 -1.21 28.86 16.41
N VAL A 387 -0.44 29.57 15.58
CA VAL A 387 -0.38 29.36 14.13
C VAL A 387 0.07 27.93 13.80
N GLU A 388 1.08 27.44 14.51
CA GLU A 388 1.59 26.08 14.35
C GLU A 388 0.55 25.00 14.67
N LEU A 389 -0.17 25.13 15.79
CA LEU A 389 -1.25 24.20 16.13
C LEU A 389 -2.39 24.28 15.11
N GLU A 390 -2.80 25.47 14.71
CA GLU A 390 -3.84 25.65 13.68
C GLU A 390 -3.46 24.97 12.35
N GLN A 391 -2.19 25.05 11.95
CA GLN A 391 -1.67 24.37 10.78
C GLN A 391 -1.71 22.84 10.94
N ILE A 392 -1.25 22.33 12.09
CA ILE A 392 -1.31 20.89 12.41
C ILE A 392 -2.75 20.39 12.32
N LEU A 393 -3.70 21.02 13.01
CA LEU A 393 -5.09 20.59 13.03
C LEU A 393 -5.76 20.68 11.66
N SER A 394 -5.29 21.58 10.79
CA SER A 394 -5.82 21.72 9.43
C SER A 394 -5.40 20.62 8.47
N ASN A 395 -4.36 19.86 8.79
CA ASN A 395 -3.93 18.71 8.02
C ASN A 395 -4.65 17.40 8.39
N HIS A 396 -5.61 17.45 9.32
CA HIS A 396 -6.24 16.27 9.90
C HIS A 396 -7.76 16.21 9.66
N GLY A 397 -8.27 15.00 9.45
CA GLY A 397 -9.69 14.71 9.34
C GLY A 397 -10.39 14.59 10.70
N SER A 398 -11.71 14.43 10.69
CA SER A 398 -12.54 14.36 11.91
C SER A 398 -12.14 13.21 12.85
N GLU A 399 -11.69 12.07 12.32
CA GLU A 399 -11.28 10.92 13.13
C GLU A 399 -10.03 11.21 13.97
N GLN A 400 -8.99 11.79 13.36
CA GLN A 400 -7.74 12.14 14.03
C GLN A 400 -7.94 13.29 15.02
N LEU A 401 -8.79 14.26 14.65
CA LEU A 401 -9.17 15.37 15.53
C LEU A 401 -10.01 14.88 16.71
N ASN A 402 -10.94 13.94 16.51
CA ASN A 402 -11.73 13.35 17.59
C ASN A 402 -10.85 12.58 18.58
N LEU A 403 -9.90 11.77 18.08
CA LEU A 403 -8.92 11.12 18.96
C LEU A 403 -8.15 12.16 19.77
N TYR A 404 -7.58 13.17 19.12
CA TYR A 404 -6.78 14.18 19.82
C TYR A 404 -7.61 15.02 20.81
N ASP A 405 -8.85 15.36 20.46
CA ASP A 405 -9.76 16.10 21.34
C ASP A 405 -10.05 15.32 22.64
N LYS A 406 -10.37 14.02 22.54
CA LYS A 406 -10.61 13.15 23.69
C LYS A 406 -9.38 13.02 24.59
N LEU A 407 -8.18 13.01 23.99
CA LEU A 407 -6.92 12.91 24.71
C LEU A 407 -6.47 14.22 25.36
N SER A 408 -6.79 15.36 24.73
CA SER A 408 -6.37 16.69 25.16
C SER A 408 -6.80 17.03 26.59
N ASP A 409 -7.85 16.37 27.10
CA ASP A 409 -8.29 16.53 28.48
C ASP A 409 -7.28 16.06 29.54
N ARG A 410 -6.36 15.13 29.22
CA ARG A 410 -5.23 14.81 30.10
C ARG A 410 -4.01 15.67 29.87
N PHE A 411 -3.84 16.11 28.63
CA PHE A 411 -2.69 16.89 28.25
C PHE A 411 -2.73 18.30 28.85
N LYS A 412 -3.93 18.85 29.10
CA LYS A 412 -4.09 20.19 29.72
C LYS A 412 -3.41 20.37 31.07
N ASP A 413 -3.21 19.30 31.85
CA ASP A 413 -2.65 19.35 33.20
C ASP A 413 -1.11 19.23 33.24
N ASN A 414 -0.47 19.10 32.07
CA ASN A 414 0.99 19.00 31.93
C ASN A 414 1.71 20.35 32.07
N ASP A 415 3.01 20.31 32.42
CA ASP A 415 3.85 21.52 32.54
C ASP A 415 4.69 21.74 31.27
N TYR A 416 4.15 22.49 30.31
CA TYR A 416 4.81 22.81 29.04
C TYR A 416 5.75 24.03 29.10
N TYR A 417 5.94 24.63 30.27
CA TYR A 417 6.86 25.76 30.49
C TYR A 417 7.88 25.43 31.58
N TYR A 418 8.23 24.16 31.70
CA TYR A 418 9.17 23.68 32.69
C TYR A 418 10.55 24.28 32.44
N LYS A 419 11.17 24.88 33.46
CA LYS A 419 12.40 25.70 33.32
C LYS A 419 13.69 24.92 33.01
N VAL A 420 13.62 23.60 32.84
CA VAL A 420 14.78 22.73 32.59
C VAL A 420 14.89 22.43 31.11
N SER A 421 16.12 22.31 30.60
CA SER A 421 16.37 21.85 29.24
C SER A 421 16.06 20.35 29.13
N GLY A 422 14.92 20.02 28.53
CA GLY A 422 14.49 18.64 28.25
C GLY A 422 12.98 18.54 28.15
N ALA A 423 12.51 17.46 27.52
CA ALA A 423 11.12 17.03 27.54
C ALA A 423 11.10 15.60 28.08
N ALA A 424 10.16 15.31 28.97
CA ALA A 424 9.99 13.96 29.49
C ALA A 424 8.57 13.76 30.03
N TYR A 425 8.00 12.61 29.70
CA TYR A 425 6.89 12.04 30.43
C TYR A 425 7.35 11.43 31.78
N TYR A 426 6.61 11.70 32.85
CA TYR A 426 6.86 11.18 34.21
C TYR A 426 5.77 10.17 34.59
N PRO A 427 5.97 8.85 34.38
CA PRO A 427 4.91 7.85 34.53
C PRO A 427 4.27 7.80 35.92
N GLY A 428 5.07 8.03 36.98
CA GLY A 428 4.57 8.00 38.36
C GLY A 428 3.68 9.20 38.72
N GLN A 429 3.80 10.31 38.00
CA GLN A 429 2.97 11.51 38.19
C GLN A 429 1.92 11.65 37.09
N GLN A 430 2.00 10.86 36.02
CA GLN A 430 1.16 10.95 34.82
C GLN A 430 1.15 12.38 34.24
N VAL A 431 2.30 13.04 34.24
CA VAL A 431 2.46 14.39 33.67
C VAL A 431 3.66 14.44 32.74
N ILE A 432 3.58 15.31 31.76
CA ILE A 432 4.69 15.73 30.92
C ILE A 432 5.27 17.00 31.50
N LYS A 433 6.60 17.10 31.52
CA LYS A 433 7.28 18.36 31.75
C LYS A 433 8.20 18.63 30.58
N MET A 434 8.01 19.77 29.95
CA MET A 434 8.84 20.20 28.83
C MET A 434 8.88 21.72 28.77
N ASN A 435 9.78 22.24 27.96
CA ASN A 435 9.75 23.64 27.56
C ASN A 435 9.38 23.73 26.08
N ILE A 436 8.14 24.11 25.80
CA ILE A 436 7.63 24.28 24.44
C ILE A 436 8.33 25.41 23.66
N GLU A 437 9.06 26.30 24.34
CA GLU A 437 9.86 27.35 23.69
C GLU A 437 11.25 26.84 23.25
N ASN A 438 11.63 25.61 23.62
CA ASN A 438 12.95 25.06 23.33
C ASN A 438 12.95 24.12 22.11
N ASN A 439 13.09 24.69 20.91
CA ASN A 439 12.96 23.95 19.65
C ASN A 439 14.32 23.57 19.05
N GLN A 440 15.01 22.56 19.58
CA GLN A 440 16.29 22.12 18.98
C GLN A 440 16.11 21.37 17.66
N TRP A 441 15.05 20.57 17.51
CA TRP A 441 14.83 19.71 16.35
C TRP A 441 14.45 20.49 15.07
N GLU A 442 13.53 21.46 15.20
CA GLU A 442 13.11 22.39 14.13
C GLU A 442 14.29 23.17 13.53
N ARG A 443 15.21 23.64 14.39
CA ARG A 443 16.41 24.37 13.97
C ARG A 443 17.37 23.55 13.09
N LEU A 444 17.22 22.22 13.05
CA LEU A 444 18.14 21.31 12.38
C LEU A 444 17.56 20.63 11.12
N VAL A 445 16.24 20.61 10.96
CA VAL A 445 15.55 19.97 9.80
C VAL A 445 15.15 21.01 8.74
N GLY A 446 14.80 22.24 9.15
CA GLY A 446 14.64 23.39 8.25
C GLY A 446 13.43 23.36 7.29
N SER A 447 12.49 22.43 7.42
CA SER A 447 11.15 22.55 6.81
C SER A 447 10.21 23.28 7.79
N ASN A 448 9.04 23.74 7.32
CA ASN A 448 7.96 24.39 8.10
C ASN A 448 7.34 23.45 9.17
N TYR A 449 8.20 22.81 9.97
CA TYR A 449 7.92 21.69 10.84
C TYR A 449 7.97 22.17 12.28
N THR A 450 6.90 21.94 13.01
CA THR A 450 6.65 22.55 14.32
C THR A 450 7.40 21.78 15.41
N GLY A 451 8.72 21.95 15.53
CA GLY A 451 9.55 21.07 16.39
C GLY A 451 9.18 21.11 17.87
N ALA A 452 8.64 22.24 18.35
CA ALA A 452 7.97 22.35 19.65
C ALA A 452 6.86 21.31 19.80
N TRP A 453 5.94 21.32 18.84
CA TRP A 453 4.77 20.44 18.80
C TRP A 453 5.14 18.99 18.57
N HIS A 454 6.12 18.71 17.70
CA HIS A 454 6.61 17.34 17.52
C HIS A 454 7.13 16.75 18.84
N THR A 455 7.93 17.52 19.58
CA THR A 455 8.42 17.11 20.91
C THR A 455 7.26 16.93 21.89
N LYS A 456 6.29 17.85 21.88
CA LYS A 456 5.08 17.73 22.71
C LYS A 456 4.30 16.46 22.40
N PHE A 457 3.98 16.21 21.14
CA PHE A 457 3.24 15.01 20.73
C PHE A 457 4.03 13.74 21.07
N HIS A 458 5.35 13.73 20.94
CA HIS A 458 6.18 12.59 21.32
C HIS A 458 5.97 12.23 22.81
N GLU A 459 6.10 13.20 23.71
CA GLU A 459 5.86 12.97 25.14
C GLU A 459 4.41 12.62 25.45
N GLU A 460 3.45 13.19 24.71
CA GLU A 460 2.02 12.87 24.84
C GLU A 460 1.69 11.47 24.42
N PHE A 461 2.40 10.92 23.44
CA PHE A 461 2.22 9.54 23.05
C PHE A 461 2.85 8.55 24.05
N HIS A 462 3.91 8.94 24.76
CA HIS A 462 4.35 8.21 25.96
C HIS A 462 3.26 8.21 27.03
N GLN A 463 2.61 9.35 27.28
CA GLN A 463 1.48 9.39 28.21
C GLN A 463 0.28 8.57 27.71
N LEU A 464 -0.02 8.63 26.40
CA LEU A 464 -1.08 7.87 25.74
C LEU A 464 -0.89 6.36 25.90
N ASP A 465 0.34 5.88 25.79
CA ASP A 465 0.70 4.48 26.00
C ASP A 465 0.25 3.96 27.37
N HIS A 466 0.31 4.81 28.39
CA HIS A 466 -0.17 4.50 29.73
C HIS A 466 -1.67 4.75 29.95
N ILE A 467 -2.29 5.64 29.16
CA ILE A 467 -3.73 5.89 29.20
C ILE A 467 -4.47 4.70 28.58
N LEU A 468 -4.05 4.27 27.38
CA LEU A 468 -4.71 3.20 26.64
C LEU A 468 -4.56 1.85 27.33
N SER A 469 -3.49 1.64 28.11
CA SER A 469 -3.34 0.42 28.91
C SER A 469 -4.41 0.26 30.00
N GLN A 470 -5.16 1.32 30.31
CA GLN A 470 -6.26 1.31 31.27
C GLN A 470 -7.63 1.11 30.60
N THR A 471 -7.71 1.12 29.27
CA THR A 471 -8.96 0.98 28.53
C THR A 471 -9.12 -0.42 27.95
N PRO A 472 -10.33 -0.79 27.50
CA PRO A 472 -10.55 -2.02 26.76
C PRO A 472 -9.69 -2.22 25.50
N PHE A 473 -9.09 -1.16 24.96
CA PHE A 473 -8.18 -1.25 23.82
C PHE A 473 -6.97 -2.16 24.11
N ALA A 474 -6.55 -2.26 25.38
CA ALA A 474 -5.38 -3.03 25.78
C ALA A 474 -5.66 -4.51 26.09
N TYR A 475 -6.86 -5.05 25.82
CA TYR A 475 -7.17 -6.46 26.03
C TYR A 475 -6.45 -7.38 25.02
N LEU A 476 -6.22 -8.63 25.42
CA LEU A 476 -5.67 -9.67 24.55
C LEU A 476 -6.78 -10.21 23.62
N ASP A 477 -6.38 -10.86 22.53
CA ASP A 477 -7.29 -11.40 21.50
C ASP A 477 -8.30 -12.43 22.06
N ASP A 478 -7.99 -13.06 23.20
CA ASP A 478 -8.86 -14.01 23.90
C ASP A 478 -9.87 -13.35 24.85
N GLY A 479 -9.97 -12.01 24.82
CA GLY A 479 -10.83 -11.23 25.70
C GLY A 479 -10.40 -11.22 27.17
N THR A 480 -9.22 -11.78 27.49
CA THR A 480 -8.70 -11.73 28.86
C THR A 480 -8.16 -10.35 29.19
N ILE A 481 -8.32 -9.97 30.46
CA ILE A 481 -7.72 -8.77 31.02
C ILE A 481 -6.22 -8.90 30.84
N SER A 482 -5.62 -8.00 30.05
CA SER A 482 -4.17 -7.86 29.99
C SER A 482 -3.64 -7.87 31.42
N PRO A 483 -2.59 -8.66 31.76
CA PRO A 483 -2.09 -8.84 33.12
C PRO A 483 -1.58 -7.53 33.79
N TYR A 484 -1.85 -6.39 33.15
CA TYR A 484 -1.42 -5.04 33.41
C TYR A 484 -2.59 -4.08 33.67
N LYS A 485 -3.73 -4.57 34.21
CA LYS A 485 -4.74 -3.75 34.89
C LYS A 485 -4.16 -3.12 36.18
N ASN A 486 -3.09 -2.36 36.01
CA ASN A 486 -2.33 -1.61 37.01
C ASN A 486 -1.73 -0.41 36.26
N MET A 487 -1.98 0.80 36.78
CA MET A 487 -1.70 2.12 36.21
C MET A 487 -0.23 2.41 35.78
N HIS A 488 0.67 1.42 35.84
CA HIS A 488 2.12 1.58 35.72
C HIS A 488 2.73 0.90 34.49
N LYS A 489 1.95 0.22 33.65
CA LYS A 489 2.49 -0.51 32.49
C LYS A 489 1.88 0.00 31.18
N ALA A 490 2.76 0.33 30.24
CA ALA A 490 2.48 0.73 28.87
C ALA A 490 1.91 -0.45 28.04
N PHE A 491 0.98 -0.18 27.12
CA PHE A 491 0.47 -1.21 26.19
C PHE A 491 1.49 -1.56 25.11
N THR A 492 2.54 -0.76 24.93
CA THR A 492 3.65 -1.05 23.99
C THR A 492 4.73 -1.96 24.58
N ARG A 493 4.63 -2.37 25.85
CA ARG A 493 5.62 -3.27 26.46
C ARG A 493 5.71 -4.59 25.69
N THR A 494 6.91 -5.16 25.58
CA THR A 494 7.16 -6.37 24.78
C THR A 494 6.43 -7.62 25.27
N ASP A 495 5.92 -7.59 26.50
CA ASP A 495 5.10 -8.63 27.12
C ASP A 495 3.58 -8.49 26.83
N THR A 496 3.20 -7.58 25.93
CA THR A 496 1.84 -7.40 25.39
C THR A 496 1.75 -7.88 23.94
N VAL A 497 0.54 -8.13 23.42
CA VAL A 497 0.35 -8.49 22.00
C VAL A 497 0.82 -7.37 21.08
N ILE A 498 0.45 -6.12 21.36
CA ILE A 498 0.83 -4.98 20.52
C ILE A 498 2.34 -4.72 20.60
N GLY A 499 2.91 -4.70 21.80
CA GLY A 499 4.35 -4.52 21.97
C GLY A 499 5.18 -5.66 21.39
N ALA A 500 4.71 -6.91 21.46
CA ALA A 500 5.36 -8.06 20.82
C ALA A 500 5.33 -7.94 19.28
N ARG A 501 4.20 -7.53 18.70
CA ARG A 501 4.10 -7.22 17.26
C ARG A 501 5.07 -6.11 16.88
N MET A 502 5.09 -5.02 17.65
CA MET A 502 5.92 -3.86 17.40
C MET A 502 7.42 -4.19 17.45
N ILE A 503 7.86 -4.91 18.48
CA ILE A 503 9.29 -5.22 18.62
C ILE A 503 9.79 -6.19 17.55
N ASN A 504 8.96 -7.15 17.13
CA ASN A 504 9.31 -8.05 16.03
C ASN A 504 9.49 -7.26 14.73
N ALA A 505 8.58 -6.33 14.45
CA ALA A 505 8.68 -5.46 13.28
C ALA A 505 9.92 -4.55 13.31
N ILE A 506 10.24 -3.97 14.47
CA ILE A 506 11.46 -3.16 14.68
C ILE A 506 12.71 -4.01 14.45
N ASP A 507 12.76 -5.22 15.02
CA ASP A 507 13.91 -6.12 14.86
C ASP A 507 14.12 -6.53 13.40
N ASP A 508 13.04 -6.82 12.66
CA ASP A 508 13.08 -7.17 11.24
C ASP A 508 13.62 -6.00 10.40
N ASP A 509 13.14 -4.78 10.62
CA ASP A 509 13.59 -3.58 9.89
C ASP A 509 15.06 -3.23 10.19
N VAL A 510 15.47 -3.34 11.46
CA VAL A 510 16.87 -3.12 11.87
C VAL A 510 17.77 -4.21 11.27
N LEU A 511 17.37 -5.48 11.33
CA LEU A 511 18.12 -6.60 10.75
C LEU A 511 18.27 -6.47 9.24
N LEU A 512 17.18 -6.10 8.54
CA LEU A 512 17.18 -5.85 7.11
C LEU A 512 18.19 -4.76 6.75
N THR A 513 18.17 -3.65 7.49
CA THR A 513 19.10 -2.52 7.26
C THR A 513 20.55 -2.91 7.50
N VAL A 514 20.84 -3.63 8.58
CA VAL A 514 22.20 -4.12 8.88
C VAL A 514 22.69 -5.05 7.77
N ASN A 515 21.84 -5.95 7.28
CA ASN A 515 22.21 -6.87 6.19
C ASN A 515 22.40 -6.16 4.85
N ASN A 516 21.61 -5.13 4.56
CA ASN A 516 21.81 -4.26 3.41
C ASN A 516 23.13 -3.48 3.51
N ALA A 517 23.45 -2.97 4.70
CA ALA A 517 24.72 -2.29 4.95
C ALA A 517 25.92 -3.23 4.80
N ILE A 518 25.83 -4.49 5.27
CA ILE A 518 26.86 -5.51 5.05
C ILE A 518 27.06 -5.78 3.56
N LYS A 519 25.97 -5.96 2.80
CA LYS A 519 26.02 -6.20 1.35
C LYS A 519 26.68 -5.03 0.61
N TRP A 520 26.30 -3.80 0.97
CA TRP A 520 26.90 -2.58 0.45
C TRP A 520 28.40 -2.50 0.79
N TYR A 521 28.77 -2.76 2.04
CA TYR A 521 30.15 -2.68 2.53
C TYR A 521 31.07 -3.74 1.88
N ASN A 522 30.58 -4.97 1.70
CA ASN A 522 31.28 -6.01 0.94
C ASN A 522 31.57 -5.56 -0.49
N LYS A 523 30.62 -4.89 -1.16
CA LYS A 523 30.78 -4.39 -2.52
C LYS A 523 31.83 -3.29 -2.62
N ILE A 524 31.88 -2.37 -1.66
CA ILE A 524 32.78 -1.21 -1.72
C ILE A 524 34.21 -1.51 -1.22
N GLU A 525 34.37 -2.40 -0.24
CA GLU A 525 35.68 -2.71 0.37
C GLU A 525 36.27 -4.05 -0.13
N GLY A 526 35.56 -4.80 -0.97
CA GLY A 526 35.99 -6.13 -1.43
C GLY A 526 36.02 -7.18 -0.31
N LEU A 527 35.13 -7.05 0.67
CA LEU A 527 35.02 -7.94 1.83
C LEU A 527 33.99 -9.06 1.60
N SER A 528 33.94 -10.03 2.52
CA SER A 528 32.99 -11.15 2.49
C SER A 528 32.37 -11.39 3.88
N ILE A 529 31.88 -10.33 4.50
CA ILE A 529 31.16 -10.39 5.77
C ILE A 529 29.82 -11.11 5.55
N LYS A 530 29.51 -12.10 6.39
CA LYS A 530 28.26 -12.85 6.30
C LYS A 530 27.08 -12.01 6.84
N PRO A 531 25.88 -12.11 6.23
CA PRO A 531 24.67 -11.54 6.80
C PRO A 531 24.39 -12.07 8.21
N LEU A 532 23.84 -11.22 9.07
CA LEU A 532 23.36 -11.59 10.39
C LEU A 532 22.04 -12.36 10.27
N LYS A 533 21.89 -13.40 11.10
CA LYS A 533 20.62 -14.16 11.22
C LYS A 533 19.64 -13.50 12.18
N ASN A 534 20.16 -12.80 13.18
CA ASN A 534 19.40 -12.07 14.19
C ASN A 534 20.27 -10.96 14.78
N LEU A 535 19.65 -10.14 15.62
CA LEU A 535 20.32 -9.02 16.28
C LEU A 535 20.97 -9.40 17.60
N ASP A 536 21.16 -10.67 17.99
CA ASP A 536 21.73 -11.07 19.29
C ASP A 536 23.25 -10.95 19.35
N ARG A 537 23.92 -11.05 18.20
CA ARG A 537 25.37 -10.89 18.08
C ARG A 537 25.70 -10.01 16.88
N ILE A 538 26.32 -8.87 17.14
CA ILE A 538 26.71 -7.90 16.10
C ILE A 538 28.24 -7.83 16.12
N SER A 539 28.86 -8.30 15.04
CA SER A 539 30.32 -8.23 14.85
C SER A 539 30.79 -6.79 14.64
N SER A 540 32.05 -6.49 14.96
CA SER A 540 32.67 -5.17 14.73
C SER A 540 32.61 -4.72 13.26
N GLU A 541 32.70 -5.67 12.34
CA GLU A 541 32.60 -5.44 10.90
C GLU A 541 31.18 -5.04 10.49
N ALA A 542 30.16 -5.76 10.97
CA ALA A 542 28.75 -5.40 10.78
C ALA A 542 28.39 -4.04 11.39
N TYR A 543 28.93 -3.73 12.57
CA TYR A 543 28.78 -2.41 13.20
C TYR A 543 29.36 -1.32 12.29
N THR A 544 30.61 -1.51 11.84
CA THR A 544 31.32 -0.56 10.99
C THR A 544 30.62 -0.38 9.64
N ALA A 545 30.19 -1.47 9.01
CA ALA A 545 29.41 -1.46 7.78
C ALA A 545 28.14 -0.62 7.94
N THR A 546 27.39 -0.83 9.01
CA THR A 546 26.14 -0.13 9.28
C THR A 546 26.35 1.36 9.52
N ILE A 547 27.29 1.75 10.40
CA ILE A 547 27.55 3.17 10.67
C ILE A 547 28.05 3.90 9.41
N ARG A 548 28.92 3.26 8.61
CA ARG A 548 29.38 3.85 7.34
C ARG A 548 28.24 3.98 6.33
N TYR A 549 27.43 2.94 6.16
CA TYR A 549 26.27 2.95 5.28
C TYR A 549 25.33 4.10 5.64
N LEU A 550 24.95 4.23 6.91
CA LEU A 550 24.07 5.31 7.36
C LEU A 550 24.68 6.69 7.10
N LYS A 551 25.98 6.89 7.38
CA LYS A 551 26.66 8.18 7.13
C LYS A 551 26.72 8.55 5.65
N THR A 552 26.89 7.56 4.78
CA THR A 552 26.95 7.74 3.33
C THR A 552 25.58 8.00 2.74
N THR A 553 24.58 7.22 3.15
CA THR A 553 23.20 7.30 2.64
C THR A 553 22.50 8.56 3.17
N TYR A 554 22.67 8.89 4.45
CA TYR A 554 22.07 10.04 5.12
C TYR A 554 23.17 11.06 5.44
N ASN A 555 23.68 11.72 4.41
CA ASN A 555 24.87 12.57 4.50
C ASN A 555 24.59 14.03 4.89
N THR A 556 23.33 14.46 4.90
CA THR A 556 22.92 15.81 5.32
C THR A 556 22.39 15.82 6.76
N GLN A 557 22.47 16.97 7.44
CA GLN A 557 21.89 17.13 8.78
C GLN A 557 20.40 16.80 8.78
N LYS A 558 19.64 17.30 7.79
CA LYS A 558 18.21 17.01 7.60
C LYS A 558 17.95 15.50 7.53
N ALA A 559 18.66 14.79 6.64
CA ALA A 559 18.47 13.35 6.45
C ALA A 559 18.80 12.53 7.70
N ARG A 560 19.83 12.91 8.46
CA ARG A 560 20.18 12.24 9.72
C ARG A 560 19.15 12.49 10.81
N THR A 561 18.58 13.68 10.84
CA THR A 561 17.51 14.02 11.78
C THR A 561 16.20 13.31 11.40
N GLN A 562 15.87 13.17 10.11
CA GLN A 562 14.69 12.42 9.65
C GLN A 562 14.72 10.94 10.06
N ILE A 563 15.92 10.34 10.19
CA ILE A 563 16.08 8.95 10.62
C ILE A 563 16.42 8.79 12.10
N SER A 564 16.38 9.86 12.91
CA SER A 564 16.79 9.82 14.32
C SER A 564 16.05 8.74 15.11
N MET A 565 14.77 8.56 14.80
CA MET A 565 13.92 7.53 15.36
C MET A 565 14.44 6.11 15.07
N PHE A 566 14.80 5.84 13.81
CA PHE A 566 15.32 4.54 13.43
C PHE A 566 16.66 4.26 14.12
N THR A 567 17.53 5.27 14.20
CA THR A 567 18.80 5.13 14.89
C THR A 567 18.64 4.93 16.39
N ASP A 568 17.60 5.52 16.99
CA ASP A 568 17.26 5.30 18.39
C ASP A 568 16.70 3.90 18.64
N ALA A 569 15.72 3.46 17.83
CA ALA A 569 15.18 2.10 17.86
C ALA A 569 16.28 1.04 17.68
N MET A 570 17.25 1.29 16.80
CA MET A 570 18.44 0.45 16.59
C MET A 570 19.30 0.35 17.86
N GLY A 571 19.57 1.48 18.52
CA GLY A 571 20.29 1.52 19.79
C GLY A 571 19.57 0.75 20.91
N LEU A 572 18.27 0.97 21.05
CA LEU A 572 17.41 0.38 22.07
C LEU A 572 17.25 -1.13 21.89
N THR A 573 16.81 -1.57 20.71
CA THR A 573 16.53 -3.00 20.48
C THR A 573 17.79 -3.86 20.61
N THR A 574 18.94 -3.29 20.24
CA THR A 574 20.23 -3.97 20.36
C THR A 574 20.88 -3.82 21.73
N LYS A 575 20.25 -3.15 22.70
CA LYS A 575 20.84 -2.83 24.03
C LYS A 575 22.24 -2.20 23.90
N ASN A 576 22.34 -1.19 23.03
CA ASN A 576 23.56 -0.45 22.69
C ASN A 576 24.64 -1.27 21.94
N ARG A 577 24.38 -2.50 21.49
CA ARG A 577 25.36 -3.27 20.70
C ARG A 577 25.55 -2.69 19.30
N LEU A 578 24.56 -1.95 18.80
CA LEU A 578 24.63 -1.12 17.61
C LEU A 578 23.97 0.22 17.91
N ASN A 579 24.74 1.18 18.42
CA ASN A 579 24.24 2.53 18.71
C ASN A 579 24.87 3.56 17.75
N PRO A 580 24.08 4.16 16.86
CA PRO A 580 24.51 5.29 16.03
C PRO A 580 24.65 6.62 16.80
N HIS A 581 24.05 6.76 17.99
CA HIS A 581 24.18 7.97 18.81
C HIS A 581 25.66 8.31 19.07
N GLY A 582 26.01 9.59 18.95
CA GLY A 582 27.39 10.08 19.04
C GLY A 582 28.23 9.88 17.77
N ASN A 583 27.74 9.12 16.78
CA ASN A 583 28.36 8.98 15.45
C ASN A 583 27.76 9.94 14.41
N GLY A 584 27.30 11.11 14.84
CA GLY A 584 26.61 12.07 13.97
C GLY A 584 25.11 11.78 13.77
N PHE A 585 24.56 10.84 14.54
CA PHE A 585 23.12 10.56 14.65
C PHE A 585 22.61 10.88 16.04
N TRP A 586 21.31 11.14 16.11
CA TRP A 586 20.56 11.39 17.33
C TRP A 586 19.99 10.08 17.89
N GLY A 587 19.59 10.11 19.15
CA GLY A 587 19.06 8.96 19.88
C GLY A 587 19.54 8.99 21.32
N HIS A 588 19.22 7.94 22.06
CA HIS A 588 19.57 7.83 23.46
C HIS A 588 21.01 7.31 23.68
N ASP A 589 21.56 7.66 24.84
CA ASP A 589 22.90 7.25 25.21
C ASP A 589 23.01 5.76 25.55
N ALA A 590 24.24 5.31 25.81
CA ALA A 590 24.51 3.91 26.08
C ALA A 590 23.92 3.41 27.40
N ALA A 591 23.75 4.27 28.40
CA ALA A 591 23.16 3.88 29.69
C ALA A 591 21.66 3.64 29.52
N TYR A 592 20.96 4.58 28.87
CA TYR A 592 19.54 4.48 28.58
C TYR A 592 19.22 3.26 27.70
N ASN A 593 19.96 3.06 26.62
CA ASN A 593 19.76 1.92 25.71
C ASN A 593 19.93 0.55 26.40
N LYS A 594 20.87 0.45 27.36
CA LYS A 594 21.09 -0.78 28.10
C LYS A 594 20.01 -1.04 29.14
N ASP A 595 19.51 0.02 29.78
CA ASP A 595 18.46 -0.04 30.80
C ASP A 595 17.10 -0.40 30.18
N ARG A 596 16.67 0.36 29.18
CA ARG A 596 15.32 0.27 28.60
C ARG A 596 15.20 -0.88 27.59
N GLY A 597 16.26 -1.14 26.82
CA GLY A 597 16.32 -2.23 25.85
C GLY A 597 15.11 -2.27 24.89
N LYS A 598 14.57 -3.47 24.67
CA LYS A 598 13.46 -3.70 23.73
C LYS A 598 12.13 -3.04 24.15
N ASP A 599 11.83 -2.98 25.45
CA ASP A 599 10.66 -2.22 25.95
C ASP A 599 10.82 -0.73 25.68
N GLY A 600 12.05 -0.21 25.74
CA GLY A 600 12.36 1.15 25.30
C GLY A 600 12.17 1.31 23.79
N ALA A 601 12.64 0.36 22.98
CA ALA A 601 12.53 0.43 21.53
C ALA A 601 11.06 0.56 21.09
N THR A 602 10.14 -0.23 21.65
CA THR A 602 8.72 -0.16 21.32
C THR A 602 8.08 1.15 21.78
N SER A 603 8.37 1.58 23.01
CA SER A 603 7.83 2.80 23.61
C SER A 603 8.30 4.07 22.88
N GLU A 604 9.60 4.22 22.62
CA GLU A 604 10.13 5.39 21.87
C GLU A 604 9.66 5.41 20.42
N THR A 605 9.54 4.24 19.78
CA THR A 605 9.02 4.12 18.43
C THR A 605 7.54 4.51 18.38
N TRP A 606 6.73 4.05 19.32
CA TRP A 606 5.32 4.45 19.45
C TRP A 606 5.18 5.96 19.62
N ALA A 607 5.94 6.54 20.54
CA ALA A 607 5.96 7.98 20.79
C ALA A 607 6.32 8.78 19.54
N THR A 608 7.37 8.37 18.83
CA THR A 608 7.84 9.10 17.67
C THR A 608 6.92 8.95 16.46
N PHE A 609 6.42 7.75 16.17
CA PHE A 609 5.42 7.57 15.10
C PHE A 609 4.12 8.32 15.43
N GLY A 610 3.75 8.40 16.70
CA GLY A 610 2.66 9.24 17.22
C GLY A 610 2.82 10.71 16.90
N ALA A 611 3.99 11.26 17.20
CA ALA A 611 4.33 12.62 16.85
C ALA A 611 4.30 12.85 15.34
N LEU A 612 4.90 11.94 14.57
CA LEU A 612 4.90 12.02 13.10
C LEU A 612 3.50 11.92 12.51
N PHE A 613 2.62 11.14 13.11
CA PHE A 613 1.23 11.03 12.68
C PHE A 613 0.54 12.39 12.63
N TYR A 614 0.84 13.28 13.59
CA TYR A 614 0.28 14.63 13.65
C TYR A 614 1.14 15.71 13.00
N THR A 615 2.46 15.54 12.92
CA THR A 615 3.35 16.63 12.52
C THR A 615 4.12 16.38 11.22
N ALA A 616 4.02 15.20 10.61
CA ALA A 616 4.93 14.85 9.51
C ALA A 616 4.59 15.41 8.15
N ASP A 617 5.65 15.72 7.40
CA ASP A 617 5.61 16.00 5.97
C ASP A 617 5.79 14.72 5.14
N ASP A 618 5.33 14.77 3.88
CA ASP A 618 5.35 13.63 2.97
C ASP A 618 6.77 13.07 2.72
N GLU A 619 7.78 13.95 2.72
CA GLU A 619 9.18 13.57 2.52
C GLU A 619 9.68 12.70 3.68
N THR A 620 9.42 13.13 4.92
CA THR A 620 9.84 12.43 6.13
C THR A 620 9.09 11.09 6.26
N LEU A 621 7.78 11.08 5.99
CA LEU A 621 7.00 9.83 5.96
C LEU A 621 7.52 8.85 4.91
N SER A 622 7.90 9.33 3.73
CA SER A 622 8.47 8.48 2.67
C SER A 622 9.80 7.84 3.08
N VAL A 623 10.70 8.61 3.70
CA VAL A 623 11.97 8.10 4.22
C VAL A 623 11.74 7.02 5.28
N ILE A 624 10.82 7.26 6.21
CA ILE A 624 10.52 6.32 7.30
C ILE A 624 9.86 5.04 6.79
N LYS A 625 8.87 5.14 5.89
CA LYS A 625 8.23 3.96 5.27
C LYS A 625 9.23 3.08 4.52
N THR A 626 10.24 3.70 3.91
CA THR A 626 11.30 2.97 3.20
C THR A 626 12.25 2.27 4.16
N LEU A 627 12.59 2.91 5.28
CA LEU A 627 13.58 2.42 6.23
C LEU A 627 12.98 1.41 7.24
N MET A 628 11.72 1.59 7.60
CA MET A 628 10.99 0.80 8.59
C MET A 628 9.63 0.30 8.06
N PRO A 629 9.58 -0.44 6.94
CA PRO A 629 8.33 -0.85 6.31
C PRO A 629 7.47 -1.75 7.20
N ASN A 630 8.08 -2.70 7.94
CA ASN A 630 7.33 -3.62 8.79
C ASN A 630 6.79 -2.90 10.02
N THR A 631 7.60 -2.03 10.62
CA THR A 631 7.22 -1.21 11.77
C THR A 631 6.11 -0.23 11.39
N TRP A 632 6.21 0.41 10.22
CA TRP A 632 5.16 1.30 9.70
C TRP A 632 3.84 0.57 9.47
N LYS A 633 3.86 -0.61 8.86
CA LYS A 633 2.66 -1.44 8.66
C LYS A 633 2.02 -1.79 10.00
N THR A 634 2.83 -2.21 10.97
CA THR A 634 2.38 -2.60 12.31
C THR A 634 1.78 -1.41 13.06
N TYR A 635 2.48 -0.27 13.08
CA TYR A 635 2.00 0.96 13.69
C TYR A 635 0.71 1.46 13.07
N SER A 636 0.62 1.48 11.73
CA SER A 636 -0.56 1.95 11.01
C SER A 636 -1.79 1.09 11.31
N SER A 637 -1.63 -0.23 11.42
CA SER A 637 -2.69 -1.13 11.88
C SER A 637 -3.18 -0.74 13.28
N VAL A 638 -2.26 -0.62 14.25
CA VAL A 638 -2.62 -0.27 15.64
C VAL A 638 -3.28 1.11 15.72
N MET A 639 -2.80 2.08 14.94
CA MET A 639 -3.36 3.43 14.91
C MET A 639 -4.79 3.45 14.33
N ASN A 640 -5.04 2.68 13.26
CA ASN A 640 -6.38 2.55 12.70
C ASN A 640 -7.35 1.94 13.72
N ASP A 641 -6.92 0.89 14.44
CA ASP A 641 -7.72 0.27 15.50
C ASP A 641 -8.04 1.28 16.61
N LEU A 642 -7.07 2.15 16.94
CA LEU A 642 -7.23 3.19 17.96
C LEU A 642 -8.20 4.31 17.52
N LEU A 643 -8.11 4.76 16.27
CA LEU A 643 -9.03 5.75 15.71
C LEU A 643 -10.46 5.22 15.74
N ASP A 644 -10.66 3.98 15.30
CA ASP A 644 -11.95 3.27 15.35
C ASP A 644 -12.47 3.18 16.79
N TYR A 645 -11.61 2.80 17.72
CA TYR A 645 -11.94 2.72 19.14
C TYR A 645 -12.42 4.06 19.69
N ALA A 646 -11.71 5.15 19.37
CA ALA A 646 -12.00 6.50 19.88
C ALA A 646 -13.31 7.10 19.31
N ILE A 647 -13.81 6.61 18.18
CA ILE A 647 -15.13 6.99 17.65
C ILE A 647 -16.25 6.44 18.53
N GLN A 648 -16.10 5.18 18.99
CA GLN A 648 -17.18 4.44 19.65
C GLN A 648 -17.10 4.52 21.18
N ASN A 649 -15.92 4.82 21.71
CA ASN A 649 -15.65 4.79 23.13
C ASN A 649 -15.06 6.12 23.58
N ASP A 650 -15.38 6.51 24.80
CA ASP A 650 -14.63 7.55 25.48
C ASP A 650 -13.31 6.99 26.00
N ILE A 651 -12.28 7.82 25.93
CA ILE A 651 -10.98 7.50 26.51
C ILE A 651 -11.05 7.99 27.96
N THR A 652 -11.76 7.20 28.78
CA THR A 652 -11.95 7.51 30.20
C THR A 652 -10.80 6.98 31.02
N TYR A 653 -10.42 7.78 32.01
CA TYR A 653 -9.31 7.51 32.90
C TYR A 653 -9.82 6.90 34.21
N SER A 654 -9.15 5.86 34.72
CA SER A 654 -9.48 5.26 36.03
C SER A 654 -8.48 5.63 37.11
#